data_AF-A0A8J2SA77-F1
#
_entry.id   AF-A0A8J2SA77-F1
#
_cell.length_a   1.000
_cell.length_b   1.000
_cell.length_c   1.000
_cell.angle_alpha   90.00
_cell.angle_beta   90.00
_cell.angle_gamma   90.00
#
_symmetry.space_group_name_H-M   'P 1'
#
loop_
_entity.id
_entity.type
_entity.pdbx_description
1 polymer ?
#
loop_
_entity_poly.entity_id
_entity_poly.type
_entity_poly.pdbx_seq_one_letter_code
_entity_poly.pdbx_strand_id
1 'polypeptide(L)'
;MLLLTNVKLVSVLQVISLLSLAAGQQRNDTIKRSFHGESSLSSYVTVTVPYEDTDLIARLGDELKTTADSTLVISTPKSRRRKRISSSLTTVLNRCLDRHLTLQFLGPFLIFTGIVGLLNGPLFGVKALLFSIQFNIVFPTFVCFVTTKRSLLMHVSFAWQLLRFTDFFLFLSCKKSFNTKSTMATNQQDSVSSKILRHPEEYDDVIPNVTLAQYVLDKMREFGGDIACIDPDTKRSLSYHEIWENTLALAAGLQLKLNLKPGDMVAVALPTCLDYSITVLALNLCGATSTLINPGQTISELTHCVQLTKPKLWIGTDSFNTKFGQIYPDVANRPAMILLGSNNGGEIDWENLMESGRGKTVQSVGDNPLDLDAFILFSSGTTGVPKGVVLTNLNYVVTRKQSMETTKIMYRDPEDVTLFFMPLYHAATLNGLFECFMRGLRFVLMSSFTFERMLQTIQDYKITLLFLVPAIAVQLLKQPVEKHYDLSSLKMLRSGAAAISKEALVALAEKFGVLVLQLYGLTEATLCTHANTFTRNREGSIGIVSPFCECKVVDTETDEALGPNQEGEICVRGPIVMKGYIGNEAATKDTVDSNGWLHTGDVGYYDEEGFFYITDRKKELIKFKGLQVSPTELEKILLSHPQVQDAAVAPIPDETAGELPRAYIIKRPGSTLTENEIAKFVADQVSAHKRLRGGVIFVDSIPKTATGKIMRRQLKSVKSNEKMGLYLVPEWIPIPNNVTQFTVIVVLASIVLLAITKRLDFILRVNKIPGLFCGLTILGNAPMLPISSEDIFIRIWGYVRALQSCGPVLRTWAGPFPAFFLFTPEAFETVLSSKKLIDKSNEYSFLHPWLGTGLLTSTGSKWSTRRKLLTPTFHFKILGDFIHIFNEQSQVLIQQLNAALLTKKDGFDIYPFITRCTLDIICETAMGCNIEAQTRVDSEYLLAVLSMCRILNVRTIQPLMRSDILFNFSSYGAQQRRNLKILHGFTDSVIQNKKLERNLNKGTNTKTTSNEEGDFSSTKKRLAFLDLLIDASKDGELLSDSDIREEVDTFMFEAMTRQQLLSAGHYILLEAILVSRSWSIRNLNVFLETRIARGSALVPKRSLLGRKLREDTVIHDYTIPANTTVLLFTYVLHRDPNYFPDPELFQPERFFEDNSRGRHPFAYVPFSAGPRNCIGQKFAMMEQKVILANIFRNFHVQVKDHRDEIVLMNEVVLRPRDGINLHLTPRLKEIF
;
A
#
# COMPACT_ATOMS: atom_id res chain seq x y z
N MET A 1 -59.77 -17.37 -1.59
CA MET A 1 -60.33 -16.25 -0.81
C MET A 1 -59.23 -15.45 -0.08
N LEU A 2 -58.12 -15.14 -0.77
CA LEU A 2 -56.93 -14.44 -0.25
C LEU A 2 -56.40 -13.39 -1.26
N LEU A 3 -57.28 -12.91 -2.14
CA LEU A 3 -57.01 -11.92 -3.19
C LEU A 3 -57.78 -10.60 -2.97
N LEU A 4 -58.56 -10.47 -1.89
CA LEU A 4 -59.40 -9.30 -1.62
C LEU A 4 -58.88 -8.36 -0.51
N THR A 5 -57.75 -8.65 0.13
CA THR A 5 -57.19 -7.81 1.21
C THR A 5 -56.01 -6.93 0.80
N ASN A 6 -55.56 -6.97 -0.47
CA ASN A 6 -54.46 -6.14 -0.97
C ASN A 6 -54.87 -4.76 -1.51
N VAL A 7 -56.16 -4.39 -1.44
CA VAL A 7 -56.66 -3.11 -1.99
C VAL A 7 -56.60 -1.95 -0.98
N LYS A 8 -56.40 -2.22 0.32
CA LYS A 8 -56.38 -1.16 1.37
C LYS A 8 -55.00 -0.59 1.73
N LEU A 9 -53.89 -1.25 1.36
CA LEU A 9 -52.54 -0.72 1.62
C LEU A 9 -52.02 0.19 0.49
N VAL A 10 -52.44 -0.06 -0.75
CA VAL A 10 -52.09 0.76 -1.93
C VAL A 10 -52.81 2.11 -1.91
N SER A 11 -54.02 2.17 -1.35
CA SER A 11 -54.82 3.40 -1.25
C SER A 11 -54.25 4.41 -0.24
N VAL A 12 -53.59 3.96 0.84
CA VAL A 12 -52.95 4.86 1.82
C VAL A 12 -51.65 5.47 1.28
N LEU A 13 -50.88 4.72 0.49
CA LEU A 13 -49.65 5.21 -0.16
C LEU A 13 -49.94 6.13 -1.37
N GLN A 14 -51.04 5.92 -2.10
CA GLN A 14 -51.48 6.83 -3.16
C GLN A 14 -52.00 8.16 -2.61
N VAL A 15 -52.69 8.18 -1.46
CA VAL A 15 -53.17 9.43 -0.83
C VAL A 15 -52.01 10.28 -0.30
N ILE A 16 -50.95 9.67 0.23
CA ILE A 16 -49.75 10.41 0.68
C ILE A 16 -48.94 10.97 -0.50
N SER A 17 -48.83 10.23 -1.62
CA SER A 17 -48.22 10.75 -2.85
C SER A 17 -49.04 11.85 -3.52
N LEU A 18 -50.38 11.76 -3.52
CA LEU A 18 -51.27 12.79 -4.07
C LEU A 18 -51.26 14.09 -3.24
N LEU A 19 -51.19 14.00 -1.91
CA LEU A 19 -51.05 15.17 -1.03
C LEU A 19 -49.66 15.84 -1.16
N SER A 20 -48.62 15.06 -1.46
CA SER A 20 -47.27 15.56 -1.73
C SER A 20 -47.16 16.24 -3.11
N LEU A 21 -47.85 15.69 -4.12
CA LEU A 21 -47.95 16.27 -5.46
C LEU A 21 -48.78 17.55 -5.48
N ALA A 22 -49.89 17.62 -4.73
CA ALA A 22 -50.71 18.84 -4.60
C ALA A 22 -49.94 20.00 -3.94
N ALA A 23 -49.11 19.71 -2.92
CA ALA A 23 -48.24 20.71 -2.28
C ALA A 23 -47.06 21.16 -3.17
N GLY A 24 -46.59 20.29 -4.07
CA GLY A 24 -45.58 20.61 -5.08
C GLY A 24 -46.11 21.44 -6.26
N GLN A 25 -47.35 21.17 -6.69
CA GLN A 25 -48.00 21.90 -7.79
C GLN A 25 -48.35 23.34 -7.41
N GLN A 26 -48.84 23.57 -6.17
CA GLN A 26 -49.12 24.93 -5.67
C GLN A 26 -47.86 25.81 -5.53
N ARG A 27 -46.69 25.18 -5.31
CA ARG A 27 -45.39 25.85 -5.24
C ARG A 27 -44.78 26.12 -6.62
N ASN A 28 -45.04 25.26 -7.61
CA ASN A 28 -44.62 25.46 -9.00
C ASN A 28 -45.49 26.47 -9.76
N ASP A 29 -46.79 26.60 -9.46
CA ASP A 29 -47.65 27.62 -10.08
C ASP A 29 -47.33 29.04 -9.58
N THR A 30 -46.79 29.16 -8.36
CA THR A 30 -46.29 30.44 -7.83
C THR A 30 -44.97 30.87 -8.47
N ILE A 31 -44.16 29.91 -8.96
CA ILE A 31 -42.88 30.17 -9.66
C ILE A 31 -43.07 30.31 -11.17
N LYS A 32 -44.10 29.67 -11.76
CA LYS A 32 -44.46 29.82 -13.18
C LYS A 32 -45.24 31.10 -13.50
N ARG A 33 -45.90 31.74 -12.52
CA ARG A 33 -46.57 33.04 -12.71
C ARG A 33 -45.63 34.25 -12.72
N SER A 34 -44.34 34.08 -12.39
CA SER A 34 -43.34 35.16 -12.43
C SER A 34 -42.49 35.21 -13.71
N PHE A 35 -42.76 34.36 -14.71
CA PHE A 35 -41.87 34.22 -15.88
C PHE A 35 -42.54 34.21 -17.26
N HIS A 36 -43.78 34.68 -17.42
CA HIS A 36 -44.35 34.99 -18.74
C HIS A 36 -45.00 36.38 -18.73
N GLY A 37 -44.30 37.33 -19.35
CA GLY A 37 -44.72 38.73 -19.54
C GLY A 37 -43.63 39.48 -20.33
N GLU A 38 -43.78 39.42 -21.65
CA GLU A 38 -43.18 40.17 -22.77
C GLU A 38 -42.12 41.29 -22.56
N SER A 39 -41.10 41.20 -23.42
CA SER A 39 -40.38 42.28 -24.14
C SER A 39 -39.74 43.46 -23.38
N SER A 40 -38.40 43.50 -23.37
CA SER A 40 -37.52 44.58 -23.88
C SER A 40 -36.17 44.63 -23.14
N LEU A 41 -35.11 44.98 -23.87
CA LEU A 41 -33.69 44.96 -23.47
C LEU A 41 -33.36 45.87 -22.28
N SER A 42 -32.45 45.41 -21.40
CA SER A 42 -31.23 46.14 -21.02
C SER A 42 -30.27 45.24 -20.24
N SER A 43 -28.99 45.32 -20.62
CA SER A 43 -27.85 44.52 -20.17
C SER A 43 -27.29 44.99 -18.83
N TYR A 44 -27.10 44.08 -17.86
CA TYR A 44 -26.27 44.33 -16.67
C TYR A 44 -24.89 43.70 -16.89
N VAL A 45 -23.84 44.53 -16.99
CA VAL A 45 -22.45 44.09 -17.00
C VAL A 45 -21.95 44.01 -15.56
N THR A 46 -21.52 42.83 -15.10
CA THR A 46 -20.82 42.67 -13.82
C THR A 46 -19.34 42.47 -14.10
N VAL A 47 -18.50 43.48 -13.84
CA VAL A 47 -17.04 43.35 -13.93
C VAL A 47 -16.50 42.95 -12.55
N THR A 48 -15.80 41.83 -12.48
CA THR A 48 -15.09 41.40 -11.26
C THR A 48 -13.60 41.52 -11.52
N VAL A 49 -12.89 42.37 -10.80
CA VAL A 49 -11.44 42.58 -10.96
C VAL A 49 -10.70 41.92 -9.78
N PRO A 50 -9.67 41.07 -10.01
CA PRO A 50 -8.85 40.51 -8.95
C PRO A 50 -7.90 41.55 -8.34
N TYR A 51 -7.61 41.38 -7.06
CA TYR A 51 -6.78 42.27 -6.23
C TYR A 51 -5.31 42.17 -6.67
N GLU A 52 -4.75 43.23 -7.25
CA GLU A 52 -3.31 43.62 -7.29
C GLU A 52 -2.98 44.58 -8.46
N ASP A 53 -3.72 45.68 -8.65
CA ASP A 53 -3.21 46.86 -9.36
C ASP A 53 -4.10 48.10 -9.10
N THR A 54 -3.63 49.07 -8.29
CA THR A 54 -4.42 50.25 -7.92
C THR A 54 -4.50 51.30 -9.03
N ASP A 55 -3.61 51.28 -10.02
CA ASP A 55 -3.60 52.25 -11.12
C ASP A 55 -4.60 51.91 -12.24
N LEU A 56 -4.98 50.64 -12.38
CA LEU A 56 -6.00 50.21 -13.34
C LEU A 56 -7.40 50.67 -12.94
N ILE A 57 -7.69 50.70 -11.63
CA ILE A 57 -8.98 51.15 -11.07
C ILE A 57 -9.18 52.65 -11.29
N ALA A 58 -8.11 53.45 -11.23
CA ALA A 58 -8.17 54.88 -11.50
C ALA A 58 -8.44 55.19 -12.98
N ARG A 59 -7.83 54.43 -13.91
CA ARG A 59 -8.04 54.61 -15.36
C ARG A 59 -9.44 54.18 -15.82
N LEU A 60 -9.94 53.05 -15.29
CA LEU A 60 -11.31 52.57 -15.56
C LEU A 60 -12.38 53.53 -15.02
N GLY A 61 -12.09 54.25 -13.93
CA GLY A 61 -13.00 55.24 -13.34
C GLY A 61 -13.17 56.51 -14.16
N ASP A 62 -12.19 56.87 -15.00
CA ASP A 62 -12.26 58.08 -15.84
C ASP A 62 -12.74 57.77 -17.28
N GLU A 63 -12.51 56.57 -17.81
CA GLU A 63 -13.08 56.16 -19.12
C GLU A 63 -14.59 55.86 -19.05
N LEU A 64 -15.14 55.51 -17.89
CA LEU A 64 -16.57 55.16 -17.74
C LEU A 64 -17.48 56.35 -17.35
N LYS A 65 -16.96 57.58 -17.26
CA LYS A 65 -17.76 58.78 -16.96
C LYS A 65 -18.48 59.37 -18.18
N THR A 66 -18.28 58.85 -19.38
CA THR A 66 -18.85 59.42 -20.62
C THR A 66 -20.06 58.68 -21.16
N THR A 67 -20.58 57.66 -20.48
CA THR A 67 -21.78 56.92 -20.91
C THR A 67 -22.78 56.77 -19.76
N ALA A 68 -23.90 57.49 -19.87
CA ALA A 68 -24.97 57.50 -18.89
C ALA A 68 -25.88 56.26 -19.00
N ASP A 69 -26.34 55.79 -17.84
CA ASP A 69 -27.35 54.75 -17.55
C ASP A 69 -26.81 53.41 -17.02
N SER A 70 -26.21 53.46 -15.81
CA SER A 70 -26.20 52.35 -14.86
C SER A 70 -25.73 52.82 -13.47
N THR A 71 -26.47 52.45 -12.42
CA THR A 71 -26.16 52.81 -11.03
C THR A 71 -24.98 51.98 -10.52
N LEU A 72 -23.81 52.60 -10.40
CA LEU A 72 -22.58 51.99 -9.88
C LEU A 72 -22.60 51.97 -8.34
N VAL A 73 -22.57 50.78 -7.72
CA VAL A 73 -22.38 50.63 -6.27
C VAL A 73 -20.94 50.20 -6.00
N ILE A 74 -20.08 51.14 -5.62
CA ILE A 74 -18.73 50.85 -5.10
C ILE A 74 -18.82 50.69 -3.58
N SER A 75 -18.55 49.50 -3.05
CA SER A 75 -18.36 49.31 -1.60
C SER A 75 -16.93 48.90 -1.30
N THR A 76 -16.18 49.76 -0.61
CA THR A 76 -14.90 49.40 0.02
C THR A 76 -15.14 48.97 1.48
N PRO A 77 -14.53 47.88 1.98
CA PRO A 77 -14.72 47.49 3.38
C PRO A 77 -13.72 48.27 4.26
N LYS A 78 -14.19 49.39 4.85
CA LYS A 78 -13.59 49.90 6.09
C LYS A 78 -14.25 49.24 7.31
N SER A 79 -13.38 48.87 8.24
CA SER A 79 -13.60 48.25 9.54
C SER A 79 -14.83 48.74 10.34
N ARG A 80 -15.40 47.79 11.11
CA ARG A 80 -16.35 47.90 12.26
C ARG A 80 -17.83 47.63 11.95
N ARG A 81 -18.27 46.38 12.19
CA ARG A 81 -19.48 45.98 12.96
C ARG A 81 -19.71 44.47 12.89
N ARG A 82 -19.09 43.72 13.82
CA ARG A 82 -19.55 42.37 14.22
C ARG A 82 -20.48 42.53 15.42
N LYS A 83 -21.79 42.40 15.22
CA LYS A 83 -22.82 41.88 16.16
C LYS A 83 -24.21 42.25 15.61
N ARG A 84 -25.10 41.24 15.55
CA ARG A 84 -26.48 41.23 15.01
C ARG A 84 -26.61 40.97 13.50
N ILE A 85 -26.30 39.74 13.07
CA ILE A 85 -27.11 38.88 12.18
C ILE A 85 -26.57 37.46 12.45
N SER A 86 -26.97 36.83 13.54
CA SER A 86 -26.73 35.39 13.77
C SER A 86 -27.82 34.72 14.62
N SER A 87 -28.89 35.44 14.95
CA SER A 87 -29.99 34.90 15.78
C SER A 87 -31.21 34.47 14.94
N SER A 88 -31.47 35.10 13.78
CA SER A 88 -32.70 34.82 13.03
C SER A 88 -32.63 33.52 12.19
N LEU A 89 -31.51 33.21 11.53
CA LEU A 89 -31.39 31.96 10.74
C LEU A 89 -31.33 30.71 11.63
N THR A 90 -30.64 30.80 12.77
CA THR A 90 -30.50 29.71 13.75
C THR A 90 -31.84 29.34 14.38
N THR A 91 -32.73 30.32 14.56
CA THR A 91 -34.06 30.10 15.15
C THR A 91 -35.02 29.41 14.17
N VAL A 92 -34.90 29.69 12.86
CA VAL A 92 -35.71 29.04 11.82
C VAL A 92 -35.24 27.62 11.54
N LEU A 93 -33.91 27.37 11.52
CA LEU A 93 -33.34 26.04 11.40
C LEU A 93 -33.67 25.13 12.60
N ASN A 94 -33.62 25.65 13.83
CA ASN A 94 -33.94 24.87 15.03
C ASN A 94 -35.42 24.47 15.11
N ARG A 95 -36.36 25.31 14.64
CA ARG A 95 -37.79 24.94 14.61
C ARG A 95 -38.13 23.86 13.57
N CYS A 96 -37.39 23.77 12.47
CA CYS A 96 -37.54 22.68 11.50
C CYS A 96 -36.92 21.36 12.00
N LEU A 97 -35.81 21.43 12.74
CA LEU A 97 -35.17 20.27 13.35
C LEU A 97 -36.05 19.61 14.43
N ASP A 98 -36.69 20.40 15.29
CA ASP A 98 -37.56 19.86 16.36
C ASP A 98 -38.81 19.15 15.83
N ARG A 99 -39.42 19.64 14.73
CA ARG A 99 -40.57 18.98 14.10
C ARG A 99 -40.20 17.68 13.40
N HIS A 100 -38.98 17.55 12.88
CA HIS A 100 -38.52 16.31 12.24
C HIS A 100 -38.08 15.24 13.25
N LEU A 101 -37.48 15.64 14.38
CA LEU A 101 -37.12 14.70 15.45
C LEU A 101 -38.35 14.02 16.07
N THR A 102 -39.45 14.75 16.25
CA THR A 102 -40.66 14.21 16.88
C THR A 102 -41.36 13.11 16.04
N LEU A 103 -41.26 13.19 14.70
CA LEU A 103 -41.82 12.19 13.78
C LEU A 103 -40.91 10.96 13.57
N GLN A 104 -39.61 11.06 13.86
CA GLN A 104 -38.66 9.95 13.70
C GLN A 104 -38.68 8.93 14.86
N PHE A 105 -39.18 9.30 16.04
CA PHE A 105 -39.25 8.39 17.20
C PHE A 105 -40.52 7.52 17.24
N LEU A 106 -41.58 7.88 16.51
CA LEU A 106 -42.84 7.12 16.49
C LEU A 106 -42.90 6.01 15.42
N GLY A 107 -42.10 6.12 14.35
CA GLY A 107 -42.09 5.16 13.23
C GLY A 107 -41.59 3.75 13.60
N PRO A 108 -40.46 3.59 14.31
CA PRO A 108 -39.94 2.27 14.66
C PRO A 108 -40.81 1.53 15.70
N PHE A 109 -41.51 2.27 16.56
CA PHE A 109 -42.34 1.71 17.63
C PHE A 109 -43.64 1.09 17.07
N LEU A 110 -44.24 1.71 16.06
CA LEU A 110 -45.45 1.21 15.40
C LEU A 110 -45.20 0.00 14.49
N ILE A 111 -44.01 -0.10 13.88
CA ILE A 111 -43.61 -1.24 13.05
C ILE A 111 -43.34 -2.48 13.93
N PHE A 112 -42.76 -2.28 15.12
CA PHE A 112 -42.51 -3.36 16.06
C PHE A 112 -43.81 -3.93 16.65
N THR A 113 -44.80 -3.08 16.95
CA THR A 113 -46.13 -3.53 17.38
C THR A 113 -46.95 -4.18 16.26
N GLY A 114 -46.76 -3.75 15.00
CA GLY A 114 -47.45 -4.32 13.84
C GLY A 114 -46.93 -5.71 13.45
N ILE A 115 -45.62 -5.96 13.57
CA ILE A 115 -45.00 -7.26 13.24
C ILE A 115 -45.31 -8.30 14.32
N VAL A 116 -45.40 -7.90 15.60
CA VAL A 116 -45.81 -8.79 16.70
C VAL A 116 -47.29 -9.16 16.62
N GLY A 117 -48.14 -8.30 16.05
CA GLY A 117 -49.56 -8.58 15.80
C GLY A 117 -49.83 -9.54 14.62
N LEU A 118 -48.90 -9.64 13.66
CA LEU A 118 -49.04 -10.48 12.45
C LEU A 118 -48.55 -11.93 12.64
N LEU A 119 -47.77 -12.20 13.68
CA LEU A 119 -47.20 -13.54 13.96
C LEU A 119 -48.11 -14.43 14.83
N ASN A 120 -49.25 -13.94 15.30
CA ASN A 120 -50.21 -14.72 16.07
C ASN A 120 -51.45 -15.06 15.23
N GLY A 121 -51.35 -16.15 14.47
CA GLY A 121 -52.51 -16.84 13.89
C GLY A 121 -53.26 -17.68 14.94
N PRO A 122 -54.56 -17.98 14.74
CA PRO A 122 -55.42 -18.51 15.77
C PRO A 122 -55.37 -20.04 15.77
N LEU A 123 -54.58 -20.63 16.65
CA LEU A 123 -54.73 -22.03 17.07
C LEU A 123 -53.89 -22.25 18.33
N PHE A 124 -54.42 -23.04 19.27
CA PHE A 124 -53.97 -23.27 20.65
C PHE A 124 -54.48 -22.30 21.72
N GLY A 125 -55.79 -22.39 21.96
CA GLY A 125 -56.36 -22.13 23.27
C GLY A 125 -56.00 -23.21 24.29
N VAL A 126 -56.13 -22.84 25.57
CA VAL A 126 -56.13 -23.68 26.79
C VAL A 126 -54.81 -23.81 27.60
N LYS A 127 -53.79 -22.98 27.35
CA LYS A 127 -52.77 -22.65 28.38
C LYS A 127 -52.56 -21.15 28.61
N ALA A 128 -53.60 -20.33 28.39
CA ALA A 128 -53.57 -18.88 28.57
C ALA A 128 -54.45 -18.35 29.73
N LEU A 129 -55.03 -19.21 30.57
CA LEU A 129 -55.91 -18.78 31.67
C LEU A 129 -55.21 -18.66 33.04
N LEU A 130 -53.96 -19.12 33.18
CA LEU A 130 -53.19 -19.00 34.43
C LEU A 130 -52.09 -17.93 34.40
N PHE A 131 -51.83 -17.29 33.25
CA PHE A 131 -50.81 -16.23 33.13
C PHE A 131 -51.39 -14.81 33.08
N SER A 132 -52.73 -14.66 33.09
CA SER A 132 -53.42 -13.36 32.97
C SER A 132 -53.79 -12.69 34.31
N ILE A 133 -53.24 -13.14 35.45
CA ILE A 133 -53.55 -12.59 36.79
C ILE A 133 -52.37 -11.85 37.46
N GLN A 134 -51.17 -11.76 36.86
CA GLN A 134 -50.03 -11.09 37.50
C GLN A 134 -49.35 -9.94 36.72
N PHE A 135 -49.97 -9.43 35.66
CA PHE A 135 -49.45 -8.26 34.92
C PHE A 135 -50.49 -7.13 34.79
N ASN A 136 -51.23 -6.88 35.87
CA ASN A 136 -52.24 -5.80 35.94
C ASN A 136 -52.07 -4.92 37.20
N ILE A 137 -50.82 -4.73 37.65
CA ILE A 137 -50.46 -3.72 38.64
C ILE A 137 -49.18 -3.08 38.12
N VAL A 138 -49.13 -1.75 38.09
CA VAL A 138 -48.07 -0.89 37.52
C VAL A 138 -48.21 -0.55 36.02
N PHE A 139 -49.37 0.01 35.63
CA PHE A 139 -49.44 0.97 34.53
C PHE A 139 -50.69 1.88 34.68
N PRO A 140 -50.64 2.92 35.54
CA PRO A 140 -51.14 4.23 35.08
C PRO A 140 -50.49 5.44 35.79
N THR A 141 -49.50 6.09 35.17
CA THR A 141 -49.21 7.54 35.38
C THR A 141 -48.20 8.01 34.33
N PHE A 142 -48.61 8.26 33.08
CA PHE A 142 -47.81 9.08 32.16
C PHE A 142 -48.62 9.83 31.09
N VAL A 143 -49.89 10.14 31.38
CA VAL A 143 -50.70 11.08 30.58
C VAL A 143 -51.48 12.01 31.50
N CYS A 144 -50.79 12.96 32.11
CA CYS A 144 -51.31 14.27 32.54
C CYS A 144 -50.15 15.04 33.15
N PHE A 145 -49.78 16.16 32.51
CA PHE A 145 -49.00 17.32 33.00
C PHE A 145 -48.07 17.88 31.91
N VAL A 146 -48.68 18.30 30.81
CA VAL A 146 -48.32 19.57 30.18
C VAL A 146 -49.39 20.55 30.63
N THR A 147 -49.11 21.35 31.65
CA THR A 147 -49.55 22.74 31.79
C THR A 147 -49.14 23.31 33.15
N THR A 148 -48.82 24.60 33.11
CA THR A 148 -48.76 25.58 34.21
C THR A 148 -47.43 25.79 34.96
N LYS A 149 -46.99 27.05 34.88
CA LYS A 149 -45.80 27.68 35.48
C LYS A 149 -45.81 27.65 37.01
N ARG A 150 -44.59 27.82 37.56
CA ARG A 150 -44.22 28.07 38.98
C ARG A 150 -44.24 26.85 39.89
N SER A 151 -43.15 26.08 39.85
CA SER A 151 -42.39 25.61 41.03
C SER A 151 -41.38 24.57 40.56
N LEU A 152 -40.15 24.98 40.24
CA LEU A 152 -39.03 24.04 40.13
C LEU A 152 -37.70 24.72 40.48
N LEU A 153 -37.73 25.45 41.59
CA LEU A 153 -36.54 26.02 42.25
C LEU A 153 -36.20 25.25 43.53
N MET A 154 -36.63 23.98 43.64
CA MET A 154 -36.44 23.22 44.88
C MET A 154 -35.95 21.79 44.71
N HIS A 155 -35.60 21.32 43.51
CA HIS A 155 -35.02 19.97 43.30
C HIS A 155 -33.77 20.01 42.40
N VAL A 156 -32.87 20.98 42.65
CA VAL A 156 -31.49 21.00 42.13
C VAL A 156 -30.48 20.52 43.20
N SER A 157 -30.94 19.94 44.30
CA SER A 157 -30.06 19.52 45.41
C SER A 157 -29.99 18.01 45.67
N PHE A 158 -30.36 17.15 44.71
CA PHE A 158 -30.34 15.69 44.92
C PHE A 158 -29.79 14.84 43.75
N ALA A 159 -29.24 15.46 42.70
CA ALA A 159 -28.55 14.76 41.60
C ALA A 159 -27.06 15.17 41.49
N TRP A 160 -26.47 15.56 42.62
CA TRP A 160 -25.03 15.77 42.83
C TRP A 160 -24.51 14.95 44.04
N GLN A 161 -25.23 13.87 44.40
CA GLN A 161 -24.95 12.99 45.54
C GLN A 161 -25.02 11.48 45.18
N LEU A 162 -24.77 11.12 43.93
CA LEU A 162 -24.67 9.71 43.49
C LEU A 162 -23.42 9.45 42.63
N LEU A 163 -22.35 10.18 42.94
CA LEU A 163 -20.97 9.90 42.52
C LEU A 163 -20.08 9.94 43.76
N ARG A 164 -20.37 9.09 44.74
CA ARG A 164 -19.49 8.77 45.88
C ARG A 164 -19.87 7.40 46.49
N PHE A 165 -18.87 6.51 46.50
CA PHE A 165 -18.72 5.29 47.31
C PHE A 165 -19.55 4.04 47.01
N THR A 166 -18.92 3.12 46.27
CA THR A 166 -18.73 1.73 46.74
C THR A 166 -17.30 1.27 46.41
N ASP A 167 -16.35 1.78 47.20
CA ASP A 167 -15.17 1.03 47.68
C ASP A 167 -15.45 0.76 49.17
N PHE A 168 -15.85 -0.46 49.56
CA PHE A 168 -15.57 -1.07 50.88
C PHE A 168 -16.15 -2.49 51.03
N PHE A 169 -15.47 -3.49 50.44
CA PHE A 169 -15.40 -4.90 50.84
C PHE A 169 -14.20 -5.42 50.03
N LEU A 170 -13.06 -5.88 50.55
CA LEU A 170 -12.74 -6.47 51.84
C LEU A 170 -11.22 -6.38 52.01
N PHE A 171 -10.77 -5.58 52.98
CA PHE A 171 -9.45 -5.66 53.60
C PHE A 171 -9.70 -6.04 55.06
N LEU A 172 -9.42 -7.30 55.42
CA LEU A 172 -8.92 -7.73 56.73
C LEU A 172 -8.84 -9.27 56.80
N SER A 173 -7.63 -9.78 56.66
CA SER A 173 -7.19 -10.91 57.47
C SER A 173 -5.76 -10.67 57.96
N CYS A 174 -5.59 -10.97 59.25
CA CYS A 174 -4.57 -10.51 60.19
C CYS A 174 -3.12 -10.94 59.91
N LYS A 175 -2.22 -10.00 60.21
CA LYS A 175 -0.98 -10.10 61.03
C LYS A 175 -0.32 -11.48 61.20
N LYS A 176 1.00 -11.51 60.93
CA LYS A 176 2.00 -11.74 61.97
C LYS A 176 3.33 -11.03 61.64
N SER A 177 3.81 -10.27 62.62
CA SER A 177 5.15 -9.68 62.70
C SER A 177 6.00 -10.58 63.58
N PHE A 178 7.28 -10.75 63.26
CA PHE A 178 8.33 -10.72 64.27
C PHE A 178 9.57 -10.05 63.68
N ASN A 179 10.07 -9.08 64.43
CA ASN A 179 11.25 -8.29 64.16
C ASN A 179 12.31 -8.76 65.16
N THR A 180 13.51 -9.09 64.70
CA THR A 180 14.71 -9.15 65.55
C THR A 180 15.85 -8.49 64.80
N LYS A 181 16.19 -7.26 65.22
CA LYS A 181 17.48 -6.64 64.93
C LYS A 181 18.54 -7.34 65.78
N SER A 182 19.62 -7.82 65.17
CA SER A 182 20.93 -7.88 65.81
C SER A 182 21.98 -7.29 64.89
N THR A 183 22.69 -6.31 65.42
CA THR A 183 23.89 -5.62 64.94
C THR A 183 25.02 -6.59 64.58
N MET A 184 25.70 -6.36 63.45
CA MET A 184 27.17 -6.32 63.31
C MET A 184 27.53 -5.86 61.87
N ALA A 185 28.52 -4.97 61.78
CA ALA A 185 28.98 -4.28 60.58
C ALA A 185 29.77 -5.20 59.62
N THR A 186 29.72 -4.94 58.31
CA THR A 186 30.85 -4.49 57.45
C THR A 186 30.49 -4.56 55.95
N ASN A 187 30.62 -3.42 55.27
CA ASN A 187 30.92 -3.17 53.84
C ASN A 187 30.49 -4.19 52.76
N GLN A 188 29.34 -3.91 52.11
CA GLN A 188 29.09 -4.20 50.68
C GLN A 188 27.93 -3.30 50.19
N GLN A 189 28.26 -2.05 49.88
CA GLN A 189 27.42 -1.08 49.14
C GLN A 189 28.00 -1.09 47.70
N ASP A 190 27.31 -1.36 46.61
CA ASP A 190 25.89 -1.26 46.25
C ASP A 190 25.51 -2.40 45.28
N SER A 191 24.57 -3.27 45.66
CA SER A 191 23.83 -4.11 44.71
C SER A 191 22.44 -4.38 45.28
N VAL A 192 21.45 -4.55 44.40
CA VAL A 192 19.99 -4.61 44.66
C VAL A 192 19.26 -3.26 44.55
N SER A 193 19.09 -2.76 43.31
CA SER A 193 17.96 -1.87 42.92
C SER A 193 17.85 -1.55 41.41
N SER A 194 18.78 -1.91 40.51
CA SER A 194 18.64 -1.52 39.11
C SER A 194 18.08 -2.65 38.24
N LYS A 195 16.86 -2.47 37.71
CA LYS A 195 16.29 -3.27 36.61
C LYS A 195 17.01 -3.04 35.26
N ILE A 196 18.26 -2.59 35.32
CA ILE A 196 19.17 -2.29 34.22
C ILE A 196 20.34 -3.25 34.37
N LEU A 197 20.60 -4.02 33.31
CA LEU A 197 21.66 -5.03 33.24
C LEU A 197 22.84 -4.47 32.47
N ARG A 198 24.04 -4.85 32.91
CA ARG A 198 25.32 -4.54 32.27
C ARG A 198 26.04 -5.86 31.97
N HIS A 199 27.13 -5.78 31.21
CA HIS A 199 28.01 -6.93 31.05
C HIS A 199 28.48 -7.42 32.44
N PRO A 200 28.34 -8.72 32.76
CA PRO A 200 28.60 -9.26 34.10
C PRO A 200 30.08 -9.41 34.43
N GLU A 201 30.97 -9.39 33.44
CA GLU A 201 32.40 -9.54 33.61
C GLU A 201 33.10 -8.19 33.50
N GLU A 202 34.23 -8.02 34.18
CA GLU A 202 35.09 -6.85 34.00
C GLU A 202 35.83 -6.91 32.65
N TYR A 203 35.99 -5.74 32.03
CA TYR A 203 36.65 -5.58 30.75
C TYR A 203 37.36 -4.23 30.67
N ASP A 204 38.34 -4.12 29.77
CA ASP A 204 39.02 -2.86 29.48
C ASP A 204 38.06 -1.90 28.75
N ASP A 205 37.64 -0.85 29.46
CA ASP A 205 36.72 0.17 28.94
C ASP A 205 37.45 1.36 28.27
N VAL A 206 38.78 1.30 28.12
CA VAL A 206 39.56 2.34 27.45
C VAL A 206 39.32 2.32 25.94
N ILE A 207 38.77 3.42 25.43
CA ILE A 207 38.49 3.64 24.01
C ILE A 207 39.63 4.46 23.39
N PRO A 208 40.36 3.93 22.39
CA PRO A 208 41.42 4.69 21.73
C PRO A 208 40.83 5.80 20.86
N ASN A 209 41.37 7.02 20.95
CA ASN A 209 40.93 8.18 20.16
C ASN A 209 41.52 8.16 18.74
N VAL A 210 41.08 7.21 17.92
CA VAL A 210 41.52 7.01 16.53
C VAL A 210 40.33 6.68 15.62
N THR A 211 40.52 6.74 14.30
CA THR A 211 39.50 6.23 13.36
C THR A 211 39.43 4.71 13.42
N LEU A 212 38.31 4.13 12.96
CA LEU A 212 38.19 2.68 12.82
C LEU A 212 39.33 2.10 11.97
N ALA A 213 39.62 2.73 10.83
CA ALA A 213 40.65 2.27 9.92
C ALA A 213 42.03 2.28 10.58
N GLN A 214 42.38 3.35 11.30
CA GLN A 214 43.65 3.41 12.01
C GLN A 214 43.74 2.31 13.07
N TYR A 215 42.67 2.11 13.86
CA TYR A 215 42.62 1.05 14.87
C TYR A 215 42.82 -0.35 14.28
N VAL A 216 42.17 -0.64 13.16
CA VAL A 216 42.29 -1.91 12.45
C VAL A 216 43.69 -2.06 11.83
N LEU A 217 44.20 -1.03 11.15
CA LEU A 217 45.50 -1.06 10.48
C LEU A 217 46.66 -1.23 11.46
N ASP A 218 46.59 -0.59 12.63
CA ASP A 218 47.60 -0.78 13.68
C ASP A 218 47.61 -2.22 14.17
N LYS A 219 46.43 -2.85 14.27
CA LYS A 219 46.32 -4.27 14.64
C LYS A 219 46.82 -5.21 13.54
N MET A 220 46.53 -4.90 12.28
CA MET A 220 46.97 -5.71 11.13
C MET A 220 48.48 -5.86 11.03
N ARG A 221 49.26 -4.88 11.50
CA ARG A 221 50.73 -4.92 11.50
C ARG A 221 51.28 -6.12 12.29
N GLU A 222 50.55 -6.59 13.30
CA GLU A 222 50.96 -7.76 14.10
C GLU A 222 50.93 -9.06 13.31
N PHE A 223 50.15 -9.15 12.23
CA PHE A 223 49.97 -10.36 11.43
C PHE A 223 50.84 -10.40 10.16
N GLY A 224 51.44 -9.27 9.77
CA GLY A 224 52.47 -9.21 8.74
C GLY A 224 52.04 -9.81 7.39
N GLY A 225 52.83 -10.76 6.88
CA GLY A 225 52.63 -11.39 5.57
C GLY A 225 51.60 -12.52 5.52
N ASP A 226 50.92 -12.83 6.63
CA ASP A 226 49.88 -13.86 6.68
C ASP A 226 48.79 -13.59 5.64
N ILE A 227 48.28 -14.65 4.99
CA ILE A 227 47.16 -14.52 4.05
C ILE A 227 45.89 -14.15 4.82
N ALA A 228 45.35 -12.97 4.53
CA ALA A 228 44.14 -12.44 5.14
C ALA A 228 42.90 -12.95 4.41
N CYS A 229 42.83 -12.73 3.09
CA CYS A 229 41.62 -13.00 2.32
C CYS A 229 41.87 -13.75 1.02
N ILE A 230 40.92 -14.61 0.64
CA ILE A 230 40.97 -15.42 -0.59
C ILE A 230 39.63 -15.34 -1.31
N ASP A 231 39.65 -15.16 -2.62
CA ASP A 231 38.49 -15.33 -3.50
C ASP A 231 38.53 -16.75 -4.08
N PRO A 232 37.53 -17.61 -3.79
CA PRO A 232 37.54 -18.99 -4.24
C PRO A 232 37.37 -19.14 -5.75
N ASP A 233 36.90 -18.10 -6.44
CA ASP A 233 36.53 -18.12 -7.84
C ASP A 233 37.70 -17.71 -8.72
N THR A 234 38.36 -16.60 -8.35
CA THR A 234 39.53 -16.10 -9.05
C THR A 234 40.84 -16.70 -8.53
N LYS A 235 40.81 -17.37 -7.38
CA LYS A 235 41.98 -17.84 -6.62
C LYS A 235 42.95 -16.72 -6.22
N ARG A 236 42.58 -15.45 -6.41
CA ARG A 236 43.34 -14.30 -5.92
C ARG A 236 43.27 -14.29 -4.39
N SER A 237 44.40 -13.95 -3.77
CA SER A 237 44.55 -13.81 -2.33
C SER A 237 45.30 -12.53 -2.00
N LEU A 238 45.00 -11.95 -0.83
CA LEU A 238 45.75 -10.83 -0.29
C LEU A 238 46.23 -11.16 1.13
N SER A 239 47.48 -10.82 1.40
CA SER A 239 48.06 -10.81 2.74
C SER A 239 47.59 -9.61 3.55
N TYR A 240 47.74 -9.70 4.87
CA TYR A 240 47.51 -8.58 5.78
C TYR A 240 48.37 -7.36 5.41
N HIS A 241 49.62 -7.59 5.04
CA HIS A 241 50.53 -6.54 4.58
C HIS A 241 50.04 -5.86 3.29
N GLU A 242 49.60 -6.63 2.29
CA GLU A 242 49.07 -6.05 1.04
C GLU A 242 47.80 -5.25 1.28
N ILE A 243 46.88 -5.73 2.13
CA ILE A 243 45.69 -4.95 2.50
C ILE A 243 46.08 -3.64 3.20
N TRP A 244 47.03 -3.70 4.12
CA TRP A 244 47.53 -2.53 4.85
C TRP A 244 48.17 -1.50 3.89
N GLU A 245 49.07 -1.94 3.02
CA GLU A 245 49.77 -1.08 2.06
C GLU A 245 48.80 -0.47 1.05
N ASN A 246 47.93 -1.30 0.45
CA ASN A 246 46.97 -0.84 -0.55
C ASN A 246 45.93 0.12 0.07
N THR A 247 45.57 -0.05 1.34
CA THR A 247 44.68 0.87 2.05
C THR A 247 45.33 2.26 2.21
N LEU A 248 46.61 2.31 2.60
CA LEU A 248 47.34 3.57 2.72
C LEU A 248 47.54 4.25 1.36
N ALA A 249 47.92 3.47 0.35
CA ALA A 249 48.12 3.97 -1.01
C ALA A 249 46.82 4.54 -1.58
N LEU A 250 45.69 3.83 -1.44
CA LEU A 250 44.40 4.31 -1.89
C LEU A 250 43.95 5.58 -1.13
N ALA A 251 44.10 5.61 0.19
CA ALA A 251 43.73 6.76 1.01
C ALA A 251 44.51 8.02 0.60
N ALA A 252 45.83 7.90 0.44
CA ALA A 252 46.67 9.01 -0.02
C ALA A 252 46.31 9.44 -1.46
N GLY A 253 46.05 8.49 -2.36
CA GLY A 253 45.59 8.77 -3.72
C GLY A 253 44.28 9.57 -3.74
N LEU A 254 43.28 9.15 -2.95
CA LEU A 254 41.99 9.82 -2.80
C LEU A 254 42.15 11.28 -2.30
N GLN A 255 43.04 11.52 -1.33
CA GLN A 255 43.32 12.88 -0.85
C GLN A 255 44.05 13.72 -1.92
N LEU A 256 45.07 13.17 -2.57
CA LEU A 256 45.94 13.90 -3.51
C LEU A 256 45.26 14.23 -4.84
N LYS A 257 44.54 13.27 -5.43
CA LYS A 257 43.94 13.41 -6.77
C LYS A 257 42.51 13.92 -6.74
N LEU A 258 41.77 13.58 -5.69
CA LEU A 258 40.34 13.87 -5.58
C LEU A 258 40.00 14.89 -4.50
N ASN A 259 41.00 15.36 -3.73
CA ASN A 259 40.82 16.32 -2.64
C ASN A 259 39.68 15.88 -1.71
N LEU A 260 39.71 14.60 -1.35
CA LEU A 260 38.77 14.00 -0.41
C LEU A 260 39.09 14.51 1.00
N LYS A 261 38.09 15.05 1.69
CA LYS A 261 38.21 15.67 3.01
C LYS A 261 37.35 14.95 4.04
N PRO A 262 37.66 15.10 5.34
CA PRO A 262 36.78 14.60 6.39
C PRO A 262 35.35 15.14 6.23
N GLY A 263 34.36 14.25 6.36
CA GLY A 263 32.93 14.56 6.17
C GLY A 263 32.41 14.52 4.73
N ASP A 264 33.28 14.34 3.73
CA ASP A 264 32.82 14.09 2.36
C ASP A 264 32.04 12.76 2.29
N MET A 265 30.91 12.77 1.57
CA MET A 265 30.08 11.57 1.41
C MET A 265 30.45 10.78 0.15
N VAL A 266 30.76 9.49 0.31
CA VAL A 266 31.16 8.59 -0.78
C VAL A 266 30.23 7.39 -0.88
N ALA A 267 29.69 7.15 -2.06
CA ALA A 267 28.84 6.00 -2.34
C ALA A 267 29.66 4.80 -2.83
N VAL A 268 29.58 3.69 -2.10
CA VAL A 268 30.28 2.44 -2.44
C VAL A 268 29.27 1.42 -2.96
N ALA A 269 29.22 1.25 -4.27
CA ALA A 269 28.33 0.35 -5.00
C ALA A 269 29.10 -0.84 -5.57
N LEU A 270 29.88 -1.51 -4.72
CA LEU A 270 30.68 -2.69 -5.07
C LEU A 270 29.94 -3.99 -4.68
N PRO A 271 30.06 -5.07 -5.48
CA PRO A 271 29.72 -6.42 -5.01
C PRO A 271 30.72 -6.88 -3.93
N THR A 272 30.46 -8.02 -3.29
CA THR A 272 31.46 -8.64 -2.42
C THR A 272 32.70 -9.02 -3.25
N CYS A 273 33.83 -8.38 -2.97
CA CYS A 273 35.13 -8.61 -3.61
C CYS A 273 36.27 -8.32 -2.62
N LEU A 274 37.49 -8.73 -2.96
CA LEU A 274 38.68 -8.54 -2.10
C LEU A 274 38.96 -7.05 -1.82
N ASP A 275 38.84 -6.23 -2.87
CA ASP A 275 39.14 -4.79 -2.82
C ASP A 275 38.07 -3.98 -2.04
N TYR A 276 36.94 -4.59 -1.66
CA TYR A 276 35.91 -3.95 -0.84
C TYR A 276 36.46 -3.47 0.51
N SER A 277 37.28 -4.31 1.13
CA SER A 277 37.88 -4.04 2.44
C SER A 277 38.86 -2.86 2.40
N ILE A 278 39.73 -2.84 1.39
CA ILE A 278 40.68 -1.76 1.10
C ILE A 278 39.90 -0.46 0.88
N THR A 279 38.82 -0.51 0.09
CA THR A 279 37.96 0.66 -0.21
C THR A 279 37.42 1.30 1.07
N VAL A 280 36.74 0.52 1.92
CA VAL A 280 36.07 1.07 3.10
C VAL A 280 37.04 1.55 4.17
N LEU A 281 38.18 0.87 4.33
CA LEU A 281 39.23 1.30 5.26
C LEU A 281 39.91 2.57 4.76
N ALA A 282 40.20 2.70 3.47
CA ALA A 282 40.85 3.88 2.91
C ALA A 282 39.95 5.12 3.02
N LEU A 283 38.66 4.99 2.71
CA LEU A 283 37.68 6.07 2.86
C LEU A 283 37.55 6.51 4.32
N ASN A 284 37.48 5.55 5.26
CA ASN A 284 37.42 5.85 6.67
C ASN A 284 38.70 6.52 7.19
N LEU A 285 39.87 6.11 6.69
CA LEU A 285 41.16 6.73 7.04
C LEU A 285 41.24 8.19 6.56
N CYS A 286 40.62 8.52 5.42
CA CYS A 286 40.45 9.89 4.95
C CYS A 286 39.41 10.71 5.75
N GLY A 287 38.67 10.08 6.67
CA GLY A 287 37.58 10.71 7.42
C GLY A 287 36.30 10.88 6.60
N ALA A 288 36.18 10.23 5.45
CA ALA A 288 34.99 10.31 4.59
C ALA A 288 33.88 9.37 5.09
N THR A 289 32.63 9.79 4.90
CA THR A 289 31.46 8.98 5.25
C THR A 289 31.06 8.08 4.10
N SER A 290 31.10 6.78 4.33
CA SER A 290 30.79 5.79 3.30
C SER A 290 29.33 5.34 3.36
N THR A 291 28.54 5.61 2.31
CA THR A 291 27.23 4.98 2.15
C THR A 291 27.38 3.69 1.36
N LEU A 292 27.09 2.56 2.00
CA LEU A 292 27.26 1.25 1.37
C LEU A 292 25.98 0.86 0.62
N ILE A 293 26.11 0.68 -0.69
CA ILE A 293 25.00 0.48 -1.60
C ILE A 293 25.00 -0.96 -2.09
N ASN A 294 23.81 -1.55 -2.17
CA ASN A 294 23.64 -2.84 -2.82
C ASN A 294 23.57 -2.64 -4.34
N PRO A 295 24.54 -3.15 -5.14
CA PRO A 295 24.53 -2.98 -6.60
C PRO A 295 23.30 -3.58 -7.28
N GLY A 296 22.64 -4.55 -6.63
CA GLY A 296 21.40 -5.18 -7.07
C GLY A 296 20.14 -4.32 -6.91
N GLN A 297 20.21 -3.21 -6.16
CA GLN A 297 19.07 -2.31 -5.98
C GLN A 297 18.55 -1.76 -7.31
N THR A 298 17.24 -1.53 -7.35
CA THR A 298 16.57 -0.88 -8.47
C THR A 298 16.91 0.61 -8.51
N ILE A 299 16.79 1.24 -9.68
CA ILE A 299 17.05 2.68 -9.82
C ILE A 299 16.22 3.50 -8.83
N SER A 300 14.95 3.17 -8.62
CA SER A 300 14.10 3.89 -7.65
C SER A 300 14.58 3.79 -6.21
N GLU A 301 15.19 2.67 -5.81
CA GLU A 301 15.75 2.51 -4.46
C GLU A 301 17.06 3.29 -4.32
N LEU A 302 17.89 3.27 -5.38
CA LEU A 302 19.13 4.04 -5.43
C LEU A 302 18.85 5.54 -5.42
N THR A 303 17.86 6.03 -6.18
CA THR A 303 17.48 7.46 -6.17
C THR A 303 17.11 7.95 -4.77
N HIS A 304 16.39 7.15 -3.98
CA HIS A 304 16.08 7.51 -2.59
C HIS A 304 17.34 7.60 -1.72
N CYS A 305 18.26 6.64 -1.85
CA CYS A 305 19.53 6.66 -1.13
C CYS A 305 20.35 7.91 -1.50
N VAL A 306 20.41 8.23 -2.78
CA VAL A 306 21.14 9.38 -3.34
C VAL A 306 20.55 10.71 -2.90
N GLN A 307 19.22 10.84 -2.85
CA GLN A 307 18.57 12.07 -2.39
C GLN A 307 18.90 12.39 -0.93
N LEU A 308 19.04 11.36 -0.09
CA LEU A 308 19.39 11.50 1.32
C LEU A 308 20.88 11.75 1.54
N THR A 309 21.74 11.05 0.81
CA THR A 309 23.20 11.05 1.05
C THR A 309 23.96 12.05 0.19
N LYS A 310 23.46 12.40 -1.00
CA LYS A 310 24.11 13.35 -1.93
C LYS A 310 25.63 13.11 -2.07
N PRO A 311 26.04 11.90 -2.48
CA PRO A 311 27.45 11.53 -2.53
C PRO A 311 28.25 12.43 -3.50
N LYS A 312 29.40 12.91 -3.03
CA LYS A 312 30.39 13.66 -3.82
C LYS A 312 31.12 12.76 -4.82
N LEU A 313 31.33 11.50 -4.45
CA LEU A 313 32.10 10.51 -5.19
C LEU A 313 31.40 9.16 -5.16
N TRP A 314 31.52 8.40 -6.25
CA TRP A 314 31.08 7.02 -6.35
C TRP A 314 32.25 6.09 -6.57
N ILE A 315 32.16 4.89 -6.01
CA ILE A 315 33.06 3.78 -6.28
C ILE A 315 32.19 2.59 -6.68
N GLY A 316 32.41 2.06 -7.88
CA GLY A 316 31.58 1.01 -8.45
C GLY A 316 32.34 0.14 -9.45
N THR A 317 31.66 -0.86 -9.99
CA THR A 317 32.17 -1.70 -11.08
C THR A 317 31.65 -1.20 -12.43
N ASP A 318 32.27 -1.62 -13.53
CA ASP A 318 31.80 -1.30 -14.88
C ASP A 318 30.33 -1.71 -15.11
N SER A 319 29.94 -2.86 -14.57
CA SER A 319 28.54 -3.33 -14.60
C SER A 319 27.56 -2.39 -13.89
N PHE A 320 28.01 -1.59 -12.92
CA PHE A 320 27.20 -0.59 -12.23
C PHE A 320 27.17 0.75 -12.97
N ASN A 321 28.16 1.06 -13.82
CA ASN A 321 28.27 2.32 -14.56
C ASN A 321 26.99 2.64 -15.36
N THR A 322 26.39 1.63 -15.98
CA THR A 322 25.11 1.79 -16.70
C THR A 322 23.99 2.31 -15.78
N LYS A 323 23.88 1.79 -14.55
CA LYS A 323 22.90 2.26 -13.57
C LYS A 323 23.27 3.66 -13.06
N PHE A 324 24.54 3.94 -12.86
CA PHE A 324 25.03 5.25 -12.46
C PHE A 324 24.63 6.34 -13.47
N GLY A 325 24.80 6.08 -14.78
CA GLY A 325 24.35 6.99 -15.83
C GLY A 325 22.83 7.19 -15.87
N GLN A 326 22.04 6.21 -15.42
CA GLN A 326 20.58 6.35 -15.29
C GLN A 326 20.18 7.18 -14.06
N ILE A 327 20.97 7.15 -12.99
CA ILE A 327 20.77 7.97 -11.78
C ILE A 327 21.14 9.43 -12.06
N TYR A 328 22.23 9.65 -12.80
CA TYR A 328 22.71 10.97 -13.21
C TYR A 328 22.68 11.11 -14.74
N PRO A 329 21.49 11.29 -15.33
CA PRO A 329 21.34 11.42 -16.78
C PRO A 329 21.99 12.70 -17.32
N ASP A 330 22.04 13.75 -16.50
CA ASP A 330 22.75 14.99 -16.82
C ASP A 330 24.23 14.84 -16.47
N VAL A 331 25.08 14.79 -17.51
CA VAL A 331 26.53 14.62 -17.38
C VAL A 331 27.18 15.84 -16.71
N ALA A 332 26.61 17.04 -16.86
CA ALA A 332 27.20 18.26 -16.30
C ALA A 332 27.11 18.32 -14.76
N ASN A 333 26.11 17.65 -14.17
CA ASN A 333 25.87 17.59 -12.73
C ASN A 333 26.20 16.23 -12.11
N ARG A 334 26.92 15.37 -12.85
CA ARG A 334 27.26 14.02 -12.42
C ARG A 334 28.46 14.06 -11.45
N PRO A 335 28.37 13.42 -10.27
CA PRO A 335 29.53 13.28 -9.37
C PRO A 335 30.61 12.42 -10.02
N ALA A 336 31.86 12.54 -9.56
CA ALA A 336 32.93 11.67 -10.06
C ALA A 336 32.65 10.20 -9.70
N MET A 337 33.07 9.28 -10.58
CA MET A 337 33.02 7.85 -10.31
C MET A 337 34.39 7.21 -10.53
N ILE A 338 34.77 6.34 -9.60
CA ILE A 338 35.94 5.46 -9.70
C ILE A 338 35.44 4.07 -10.06
N LEU A 339 36.01 3.50 -11.11
CA LEU A 339 35.68 2.17 -11.59
C LEU A 339 36.74 1.16 -11.16
N LEU A 340 36.31 0.12 -10.45
CA LEU A 340 37.16 -1.01 -10.08
C LEU A 340 37.35 -1.92 -11.30
N GLY A 341 38.60 -2.12 -11.74
CA GLY A 341 38.97 -3.08 -12.79
C GLY A 341 38.82 -2.61 -14.25
N SER A 342 38.86 -1.30 -14.53
CA SER A 342 38.68 -0.71 -15.88
C SER A 342 39.91 0.09 -16.33
N ASN A 343 40.54 -0.30 -17.46
CA ASN A 343 41.61 0.46 -18.13
C ASN A 343 41.10 1.45 -19.20
N ASN A 344 39.82 1.82 -19.18
CA ASN A 344 39.20 2.57 -20.28
C ASN A 344 39.22 4.08 -20.06
N GLY A 345 40.41 4.69 -20.11
CA GLY A 345 40.77 6.05 -20.57
C GLY A 345 39.84 7.30 -20.42
N GLY A 346 38.73 7.26 -19.69
CA GLY A 346 37.72 8.34 -19.67
C GLY A 346 37.19 8.76 -18.28
N GLU A 347 37.42 7.98 -17.23
CA GLU A 347 37.10 8.30 -15.82
C GLU A 347 38.27 7.85 -14.91
N ILE A 348 38.29 8.27 -13.63
CA ILE A 348 39.44 8.04 -12.73
C ILE A 348 39.60 6.55 -12.45
N ASP A 349 40.71 5.99 -12.92
CA ASP A 349 41.05 4.58 -12.76
C ASP A 349 41.58 4.26 -11.35
N TRP A 350 41.15 3.11 -10.82
CA TRP A 350 41.47 2.61 -9.49
C TRP A 350 42.97 2.34 -9.30
N GLU A 351 43.61 1.68 -10.26
CA GLU A 351 45.04 1.33 -10.17
C GLU A 351 45.91 2.58 -10.22
N ASN A 352 45.63 3.50 -11.14
CA ASN A 352 46.32 4.78 -11.21
C ASN A 352 46.16 5.61 -9.92
N LEU A 353 44.99 5.53 -9.27
CA LEU A 353 44.76 6.23 -8.00
C LEU A 353 45.62 5.62 -6.89
N MET A 354 45.64 4.29 -6.75
CA MET A 354 46.50 3.60 -5.78
C MET A 354 47.97 3.90 -6.02
N GLU A 355 48.44 3.81 -7.27
CA GLU A 355 49.84 4.07 -7.62
C GLU A 355 50.25 5.50 -7.28
N SER A 356 49.36 6.47 -7.50
CA SER A 356 49.62 7.88 -7.16
C SER A 356 49.80 8.15 -5.66
N GLY A 357 49.24 7.29 -4.80
CA GLY A 357 49.35 7.37 -3.35
C GLY A 357 50.40 6.45 -2.74
N ARG A 358 51.02 5.53 -3.51
CA ARG A 358 52.09 4.66 -3.00
C ARG A 358 53.24 5.48 -2.41
N GLY A 359 53.68 5.10 -1.22
CA GLY A 359 54.76 5.78 -0.48
C GLY A 359 54.42 7.20 -0.03
N LYS A 360 53.16 7.65 -0.12
CA LYS A 360 52.71 8.97 0.36
C LYS A 360 52.08 8.86 1.75
N THR A 361 52.21 9.93 2.52
CA THR A 361 51.61 10.02 3.86
C THR A 361 50.15 10.46 3.75
N VAL A 362 49.25 9.70 4.39
CA VAL A 362 47.85 10.08 4.53
C VAL A 362 47.73 11.22 5.54
N GLN A 363 46.99 12.27 5.19
CA GLN A 363 46.76 13.40 6.09
C GLN A 363 45.83 13.00 7.23
N SER A 364 46.15 13.45 8.45
CA SER A 364 45.34 13.21 9.64
C SER A 364 43.97 13.89 9.54
N VAL A 365 42.95 13.27 10.14
CA VAL A 365 41.55 13.72 10.12
C VAL A 365 41.19 14.72 11.23
N GLY A 366 42.17 15.18 12.02
CA GLY A 366 42.01 16.14 13.12
C GLY A 366 41.93 15.50 14.51
N ASP A 367 41.58 16.29 15.53
CA ASP A 367 41.71 15.91 16.95
C ASP A 367 40.58 15.01 17.48
N ASN A 368 39.41 15.00 16.82
CA ASN A 368 38.22 14.24 17.23
C ASN A 368 37.79 13.20 16.18
N PRO A 369 38.64 12.20 15.86
CA PRO A 369 38.35 11.20 14.84
C PRO A 369 37.12 10.33 15.16
N LEU A 370 36.80 10.15 16.45
CA LEU A 370 35.69 9.32 16.92
C LEU A 370 34.30 9.87 16.55
N ASP A 371 34.14 11.20 16.47
CA ASP A 371 32.87 11.87 16.18
C ASP A 371 32.52 11.88 14.68
N LEU A 372 33.49 11.57 13.82
CA LEU A 372 33.31 11.52 12.37
C LEU A 372 32.41 10.35 11.99
N ASP A 373 31.46 10.62 11.09
CA ASP A 373 30.55 9.62 10.53
C ASP A 373 31.34 8.67 9.64
N ALA A 374 31.39 7.39 10.02
CA ALA A 374 32.10 6.35 9.29
C ALA A 374 31.25 5.75 8.17
N PHE A 375 30.02 5.33 8.51
CA PHE A 375 29.14 4.61 7.59
C PHE A 375 27.70 5.10 7.66
N ILE A 376 27.05 5.09 6.49
CA ILE A 376 25.59 5.15 6.39
C ILE A 376 25.09 3.83 5.82
N LEU A 377 24.33 3.11 6.64
CA LEU A 377 23.77 1.81 6.28
C LEU A 377 22.25 1.91 6.19
N PHE A 378 21.66 1.38 5.13
CA PHE A 378 20.21 1.45 4.95
C PHE A 378 19.51 0.28 5.67
N SER A 379 18.77 0.56 6.74
CA SER A 379 18.01 -0.48 7.44
C SER A 379 16.70 -0.78 6.70
N SER A 380 16.48 -2.06 6.40
CA SER A 380 15.24 -2.58 5.82
C SER A 380 14.21 -2.77 6.93
N GLY A 381 13.63 -1.67 7.42
CA GLY A 381 12.54 -1.75 8.39
C GLY A 381 11.41 -2.68 7.90
N THR A 382 10.82 -3.47 8.79
CA THR A 382 9.76 -4.45 8.47
C THR A 382 8.47 -3.83 7.92
N THR A 383 8.34 -2.50 7.94
CA THR A 383 7.08 -1.78 7.70
C THR A 383 7.18 -0.51 6.82
N GLY A 384 8.34 -0.13 6.26
CA GLY A 384 8.51 1.18 5.60
C GLY A 384 9.64 1.31 4.55
N VAL A 385 9.85 2.53 4.03
CA VAL A 385 10.96 2.91 3.11
C VAL A 385 12.29 2.81 3.86
N PRO A 386 13.39 2.32 3.23
CA PRO A 386 14.69 2.21 3.91
C PRO A 386 15.18 3.54 4.49
N LYS A 387 15.65 3.52 5.74
CA LYS A 387 16.20 4.68 6.44
C LYS A 387 17.73 4.55 6.48
N GLY A 388 18.46 5.64 6.25
CA GLY A 388 19.92 5.66 6.37
C GLY A 388 20.33 5.85 7.82
N VAL A 389 20.94 4.82 8.42
CA VAL A 389 21.47 4.82 9.79
C VAL A 389 22.88 5.39 9.76
N VAL A 390 23.13 6.47 10.50
CA VAL A 390 24.44 7.12 10.60
C VAL A 390 25.23 6.50 11.76
N LEU A 391 26.37 5.89 11.44
CA LEU A 391 27.29 5.24 12.37
C LEU A 391 28.65 5.93 12.35
N THR A 392 29.17 6.27 13.52
CA THR A 392 30.44 7.00 13.70
C THR A 392 31.62 6.07 13.88
N ASN A 393 32.84 6.64 13.86
CA ASN A 393 34.06 5.93 14.24
C ASN A 393 33.99 5.41 15.68
N LEU A 394 33.44 6.18 16.62
CA LEU A 394 33.19 5.75 18.00
C LEU A 394 32.43 4.42 18.03
N ASN A 395 31.31 4.36 17.31
CA ASN A 395 30.47 3.17 17.31
C ASN A 395 31.27 1.92 16.90
N TYR A 396 32.03 2.01 15.81
CA TYR A 396 32.79 0.88 15.28
C TYR A 396 34.06 0.54 16.08
N VAL A 397 34.78 1.54 16.61
CA VAL A 397 35.94 1.30 17.49
C VAL A 397 35.50 0.58 18.77
N VAL A 398 34.37 1.00 19.37
CA VAL A 398 33.83 0.31 20.55
C VAL A 398 33.36 -1.10 20.20
N THR A 399 32.66 -1.31 19.09
CA THR A 399 32.27 -2.68 18.68
C THR A 399 33.49 -3.59 18.43
N ARG A 400 34.63 -3.04 17.99
CA ARG A 400 35.89 -3.81 17.90
C ARG A 400 36.45 -4.17 19.27
N LYS A 401 36.49 -3.22 20.22
CA LYS A 401 36.85 -3.49 21.62
C LYS A 401 35.94 -4.55 22.24
N GLN A 402 34.62 -4.40 22.07
CA GLN A 402 33.62 -5.38 22.50
C GLN A 402 33.89 -6.79 21.92
N SER A 403 34.22 -6.90 20.63
CA SER A 403 34.56 -8.20 20.01
C SER A 403 35.85 -8.81 20.58
N MET A 404 36.85 -7.99 20.88
CA MET A 404 38.10 -8.44 21.51
C MET A 404 37.84 -8.95 22.93
N GLU A 405 37.03 -8.24 23.72
CA GLU A 405 36.69 -8.64 25.09
C GLU A 405 35.85 -9.92 25.15
N THR A 406 34.85 -10.05 24.28
CA THR A 406 34.00 -11.25 24.23
C THR A 406 34.71 -12.50 23.70
N THR A 407 35.85 -12.34 23.03
CA THR A 407 36.66 -13.43 22.47
C THR A 407 38.04 -13.56 23.11
N LYS A 408 38.34 -12.81 24.18
CA LYS A 408 39.69 -12.76 24.81
C LYS A 408 40.22 -14.11 25.28
N ILE A 409 39.30 -15.01 25.66
CA ILE A 409 39.59 -16.38 26.11
C ILE A 409 39.69 -17.39 24.95
N MET A 410 39.33 -16.99 23.73
CA MET A 410 39.47 -17.83 22.55
C MET A 410 40.87 -17.64 21.97
N TYR A 411 41.66 -18.71 21.97
CA TYR A 411 42.94 -18.71 21.25
C TYR A 411 42.69 -18.64 19.74
N ARG A 412 43.48 -17.82 19.03
CA ARG A 412 43.55 -17.81 17.56
C ARG A 412 44.34 -19.05 17.16
N ASP A 413 43.71 -19.98 16.46
CA ASP A 413 44.45 -21.01 15.72
C ASP A 413 44.85 -20.41 14.36
N PRO A 414 46.14 -20.44 13.97
CA PRO A 414 46.58 -19.96 12.65
C PRO A 414 45.84 -20.61 11.48
N GLU A 415 45.31 -21.83 11.67
CA GLU A 415 44.52 -22.53 10.67
C GLU A 415 43.03 -22.10 10.64
N ASP A 416 42.59 -21.25 11.56
CA ASP A 416 41.20 -20.79 11.59
C ASP A 416 40.87 -19.95 10.35
N VAL A 417 39.91 -20.47 9.56
CA VAL A 417 39.36 -19.83 8.37
C VAL A 417 37.88 -19.54 8.55
N THR A 418 37.47 -18.32 8.21
CA THR A 418 36.06 -17.88 8.18
C THR A 418 35.55 -17.79 6.75
N LEU A 419 34.31 -18.22 6.49
CA LEU A 419 33.67 -18.01 5.18
C LEU A 419 32.66 -16.85 5.22
N PHE A 420 32.82 -15.89 4.31
CA PHE A 420 31.87 -14.82 4.06
C PHE A 420 31.20 -15.00 2.70
N PHE A 421 29.91 -15.33 2.74
CA PHE A 421 29.05 -15.43 1.54
C PHE A 421 27.87 -14.46 1.57
N MET A 422 27.71 -13.74 2.68
CA MET A 422 26.72 -12.67 2.81
C MET A 422 27.30 -11.34 2.30
N PRO A 423 26.45 -10.38 1.89
CA PRO A 423 26.95 -9.14 1.30
C PRO A 423 27.69 -8.25 2.31
N LEU A 424 28.81 -7.65 1.88
CA LEU A 424 29.64 -6.76 2.71
C LEU A 424 29.02 -5.36 2.94
N TYR A 425 28.03 -4.95 2.14
CA TYR A 425 27.29 -3.71 2.35
C TYR A 425 26.30 -3.77 3.53
N HIS A 426 26.16 -4.92 4.19
CA HIS A 426 25.28 -5.11 5.34
C HIS A 426 26.09 -5.12 6.65
N ALA A 427 25.53 -4.52 7.71
CA ALA A 427 26.19 -4.36 9.00
C ALA A 427 26.78 -5.67 9.57
N ALA A 428 26.02 -6.77 9.48
CA ALA A 428 26.45 -8.06 10.03
C ALA A 428 27.78 -8.57 9.43
N THR A 429 27.86 -8.65 8.10
CA THR A 429 29.06 -9.14 7.40
C THR A 429 30.21 -8.15 7.52
N LEU A 430 29.93 -6.84 7.45
CA LEU A 430 30.94 -5.80 7.59
C LEU A 430 31.63 -5.85 8.96
N ASN A 431 30.86 -6.02 10.03
CA ASN A 431 31.42 -6.18 11.37
C ASN A 431 32.21 -7.49 11.52
N GLY A 432 31.75 -8.59 10.91
CA GLY A 432 32.51 -9.84 10.88
C GLY A 432 33.85 -9.72 10.16
N LEU A 433 33.90 -8.99 9.04
CA LEU A 433 35.14 -8.70 8.31
C LEU A 433 36.15 -7.98 9.22
N PHE A 434 35.70 -6.94 9.93
CA PHE A 434 36.57 -6.21 10.84
C PHE A 434 36.97 -7.04 12.08
N GLU A 435 36.12 -7.95 12.56
CA GLU A 435 36.50 -8.92 13.61
C GLU A 435 37.64 -9.83 13.14
N CYS A 436 37.58 -10.34 11.90
CA CYS A 436 38.68 -11.12 11.32
C CYS A 436 39.98 -10.31 11.32
N PHE A 437 39.93 -9.04 10.92
CA PHE A 437 41.12 -8.19 10.92
C PHE A 437 41.71 -7.93 12.29
N MET A 438 40.87 -7.72 13.32
CA MET A 438 41.36 -7.52 14.68
C MET A 438 42.02 -8.77 15.28
N ARG A 439 41.59 -9.95 14.84
CA ARG A 439 42.08 -11.25 15.33
C ARG A 439 43.09 -11.92 14.39
N GLY A 440 43.40 -11.32 13.25
CA GLY A 440 44.31 -11.92 12.25
C GLY A 440 43.75 -13.18 11.59
N LEU A 441 42.43 -13.38 11.56
CA LEU A 441 41.83 -14.59 11.00
C LEU A 441 41.91 -14.59 9.47
N ARG A 442 42.17 -15.76 8.87
CA ARG A 442 42.03 -15.94 7.42
C ARG A 442 40.55 -16.01 7.08
N PHE A 443 40.15 -15.42 5.95
CA PHE A 443 38.77 -15.52 5.50
C PHE A 443 38.63 -15.69 3.98
N VAL A 444 37.59 -16.42 3.58
CA VAL A 444 37.25 -16.67 2.18
C VAL A 444 36.03 -15.83 1.82
N LEU A 445 36.12 -15.06 0.74
CA LEU A 445 35.05 -14.18 0.27
C LEU A 445 34.39 -14.76 -0.97
N MET A 446 33.17 -15.26 -0.81
CA MET A 446 32.39 -15.79 -1.93
C MET A 446 31.54 -14.68 -2.55
N SER A 447 31.79 -14.36 -3.82
CA SER A 447 31.14 -13.29 -4.57
C SER A 447 29.65 -13.57 -4.87
N SER A 448 29.29 -14.85 -4.98
CA SER A 448 27.95 -15.32 -5.34
C SER A 448 27.56 -16.56 -4.54
N PHE A 449 26.35 -16.54 -3.99
CA PHE A 449 25.86 -17.60 -3.12
C PHE A 449 25.08 -18.68 -3.88
N THR A 450 25.52 -19.93 -3.76
CA THR A 450 24.69 -21.13 -3.89
C THR A 450 25.01 -22.08 -2.74
N PHE A 451 24.05 -22.93 -2.37
CA PHE A 451 24.21 -23.82 -1.22
C PHE A 451 25.34 -24.85 -1.46
N GLU A 452 25.38 -25.42 -2.65
CA GLU A 452 26.38 -26.40 -3.08
C GLU A 452 27.77 -25.79 -3.13
N ARG A 453 27.90 -24.56 -3.66
CA ARG A 453 29.19 -23.86 -3.72
C ARG A 453 29.71 -23.51 -2.33
N MET A 454 28.83 -23.15 -1.40
CA MET A 454 29.21 -22.94 0.00
C MET A 454 29.79 -24.21 0.60
N LEU A 455 29.15 -25.37 0.40
CA LEU A 455 29.63 -26.67 0.89
C LEU A 455 30.98 -27.06 0.27
N GLN A 456 31.13 -26.88 -1.05
CA GLN A 456 32.40 -27.08 -1.76
C GLN A 456 33.50 -26.17 -1.18
N THR A 457 33.18 -24.90 -0.95
CA THR A 457 34.13 -23.94 -0.38
C THR A 457 34.53 -24.32 1.05
N ILE A 458 33.59 -24.83 1.86
CA ILE A 458 33.89 -25.34 3.20
C ILE A 458 34.90 -26.47 3.13
N GLN A 459 34.70 -27.42 2.22
CA GLN A 459 35.58 -28.57 2.02
C GLN A 459 36.97 -28.16 1.49
N ASP A 460 37.01 -27.35 0.43
CA ASP A 460 38.22 -27.03 -0.32
C ASP A 460 39.16 -26.11 0.48
N TYR A 461 38.59 -25.18 1.25
CA TYR A 461 39.33 -24.19 2.05
C TYR A 461 39.37 -24.52 3.54
N LYS A 462 38.85 -25.70 3.94
CA LYS A 462 38.82 -26.17 5.33
C LYS A 462 38.27 -25.12 6.29
N ILE A 463 37.08 -24.61 5.98
CA ILE A 463 36.45 -23.54 6.76
C ILE A 463 36.15 -24.01 8.18
N THR A 464 36.61 -23.24 9.16
CA THR A 464 36.48 -23.55 10.60
C THR A 464 35.35 -22.79 11.28
N LEU A 465 35.11 -21.54 10.84
CA LEU A 465 34.17 -20.61 11.44
C LEU A 465 33.13 -20.22 10.40
N LEU A 466 31.85 -20.40 10.73
CA LEU A 466 30.76 -20.10 9.79
C LEU A 466 29.66 -19.31 10.48
N PHE A 467 29.35 -18.12 9.95
CA PHE A 467 28.21 -17.34 10.38
C PHE A 467 27.00 -17.60 9.45
N LEU A 468 25.91 -18.07 10.05
CA LEU A 468 24.74 -18.58 9.36
C LEU A 468 23.49 -17.79 9.71
N VAL A 469 22.71 -17.48 8.67
CA VAL A 469 21.32 -17.07 8.86
C VAL A 469 20.43 -18.30 9.12
N PRO A 470 19.34 -18.20 9.90
CA PRO A 470 18.56 -19.37 10.32
C PRO A 470 18.06 -20.28 9.20
N ALA A 471 17.74 -19.73 8.02
CA ALA A 471 17.29 -20.55 6.88
C ALA A 471 18.39 -21.49 6.37
N ILE A 472 19.63 -21.02 6.28
CA ILE A 472 20.77 -21.84 5.85
C ILE A 472 21.12 -22.86 6.93
N ALA A 473 21.06 -22.45 8.21
CA ALA A 473 21.27 -23.35 9.35
C ALA A 473 20.27 -24.53 9.33
N VAL A 474 18.98 -24.25 9.10
CA VAL A 474 17.95 -25.28 8.96
C VAL A 474 18.17 -26.14 7.70
N GLN A 475 18.62 -25.55 6.60
CA GLN A 475 18.92 -26.30 5.37
C GLN A 475 20.09 -27.28 5.57
N LEU A 476 21.18 -26.84 6.24
CA LEU A 476 22.31 -27.68 6.64
C LEU A 476 21.88 -28.83 7.55
N LEU A 477 20.94 -28.58 8.47
CA LEU A 477 20.42 -29.62 9.34
C LEU A 477 19.62 -30.69 8.56
N LYS A 478 18.74 -30.25 7.65
CA LYS A 478 17.79 -31.12 6.93
C LYS A 478 18.42 -31.99 5.84
N GLN A 479 19.47 -31.52 5.18
CA GLN A 479 20.12 -32.25 4.09
C GLN A 479 21.29 -33.10 4.61
N PRO A 480 21.51 -34.34 4.11
CA PRO A 480 22.63 -35.19 4.52
C PRO A 480 23.95 -34.75 3.84
N VAL A 481 24.30 -33.48 3.99
CA VAL A 481 25.44 -32.83 3.33
C VAL A 481 26.78 -33.48 3.69
N GLU A 482 26.88 -33.98 4.92
CA GLU A 482 28.04 -34.70 5.46
C GLU A 482 28.35 -36.01 4.73
N LYS A 483 27.41 -36.55 3.94
CA LYS A 483 27.64 -37.73 3.10
C LYS A 483 28.30 -37.40 1.76
N HIS A 484 28.23 -36.14 1.34
CA HIS A 484 28.65 -35.70 0.01
C HIS A 484 29.81 -34.71 0.04
N TYR A 485 30.01 -34.03 1.17
CA TYR A 485 31.07 -33.04 1.38
C TYR A 485 31.76 -33.29 2.72
N ASP A 486 33.08 -33.12 2.75
CA ASP A 486 33.86 -33.12 3.98
C ASP A 486 33.72 -31.77 4.72
N LEU A 487 32.93 -31.78 5.78
CA LEU A 487 32.67 -30.63 6.65
C LEU A 487 33.35 -30.75 8.02
N SER A 488 34.28 -31.70 8.19
CA SER A 488 34.95 -31.99 9.46
C SER A 488 35.85 -30.86 9.98
N SER A 489 36.18 -29.89 9.11
CA SER A 489 36.97 -28.71 9.47
C SER A 489 36.21 -27.69 10.31
N LEU A 490 34.88 -27.74 10.33
CA LEU A 490 34.06 -26.82 11.12
C LEU A 490 34.34 -27.00 12.62
N LYS A 491 34.66 -25.89 13.30
CA LYS A 491 34.88 -25.83 14.75
C LYS A 491 33.76 -25.08 15.48
N MET A 492 33.22 -24.05 14.84
CA MET A 492 32.17 -23.21 15.43
C MET A 492 31.20 -22.68 14.38
N LEU A 493 29.91 -22.74 14.71
CA LEU A 493 28.84 -22.09 13.97
C LEU A 493 28.30 -20.92 14.78
N ARG A 494 28.07 -19.79 14.13
CA ARG A 494 27.37 -18.65 14.72
C ARG A 494 26.05 -18.44 14.00
N SER A 495 24.98 -18.10 14.72
CA SER A 495 23.70 -17.74 14.12
C SER A 495 23.16 -16.41 14.64
N GLY A 496 22.58 -15.61 13.75
CA GLY A 496 22.05 -14.29 14.07
C GLY A 496 21.15 -13.73 12.98
N ALA A 497 20.82 -12.43 13.08
CA ALA A 497 19.91 -11.68 12.20
C ALA A 497 18.42 -12.08 12.23
N ALA A 498 18.07 -13.30 12.65
CA ALA A 498 16.69 -13.73 12.86
C ALA A 498 16.62 -14.80 13.97
N ALA A 499 15.39 -15.07 14.44
CA ALA A 499 15.14 -16.11 15.44
C ALA A 499 15.42 -17.51 14.87
N ILE A 500 15.98 -18.38 15.70
CA ILE A 500 16.21 -19.80 15.44
C ILE A 500 15.78 -20.59 16.69
N SER A 501 15.18 -21.75 16.50
CA SER A 501 14.68 -22.54 17.62
C SER A 501 15.83 -23.17 18.40
N LYS A 502 15.63 -23.33 19.72
CA LYS A 502 16.56 -24.05 20.60
C LYS A 502 16.88 -25.43 20.03
N GLU A 503 15.86 -26.15 19.59
CA GLU A 503 15.98 -27.52 19.09
C GLU A 503 16.84 -27.59 17.81
N ALA A 504 16.76 -26.58 16.94
CA ALA A 504 17.59 -26.52 15.74
C ALA A 504 19.06 -26.22 16.07
N LEU A 505 19.32 -25.36 17.07
CA LEU A 505 20.68 -25.08 17.54
C LEU A 505 21.34 -26.32 18.14
N VAL A 506 20.62 -27.04 19.01
CA VAL A 506 21.07 -28.30 19.61
C VAL A 506 21.33 -29.34 18.54
N ALA A 507 20.39 -29.55 17.62
CA ALA A 507 20.54 -30.54 16.56
C ALA A 507 21.70 -30.21 15.59
N LEU A 508 22.01 -28.93 15.37
CA LEU A 508 23.20 -28.52 14.60
C LEU A 508 24.49 -28.81 15.35
N ALA A 509 24.53 -28.51 16.66
CA ALA A 509 25.66 -28.81 17.52
C ALA A 509 25.94 -30.32 17.54
N GLU A 510 24.90 -31.14 17.71
CA GLU A 510 24.99 -32.61 17.69
C GLU A 510 25.42 -33.16 16.33
N LYS A 511 24.84 -32.65 15.25
CA LYS A 511 25.11 -33.15 13.89
C LYS A 511 26.57 -32.97 13.47
N PHE A 512 27.17 -31.83 13.82
CA PHE A 512 28.53 -31.50 13.43
C PHE A 512 29.55 -31.67 14.56
N GLY A 513 29.11 -31.87 15.81
CA GLY A 513 30.00 -31.94 16.97
C GLY A 513 30.70 -30.61 17.29
N VAL A 514 30.05 -29.48 17.00
CA VAL A 514 30.64 -28.13 17.06
C VAL A 514 29.89 -27.20 18.01
N LEU A 515 30.58 -26.15 18.48
CA LEU A 515 29.94 -25.10 19.28
C LEU A 515 29.02 -24.24 18.39
N VAL A 516 27.77 -24.06 18.82
CA VAL A 516 26.82 -23.17 18.14
C VAL A 516 26.49 -21.99 19.05
N LEU A 517 26.86 -20.77 18.62
CA LEU A 517 26.62 -19.53 19.37
C LEU A 517 25.57 -18.66 18.69
N GLN A 518 24.65 -18.11 19.48
CA GLN A 518 23.69 -17.13 19.01
C GLN A 518 24.15 -15.70 19.35
N LEU A 519 23.92 -14.78 18.41
CA LEU A 519 24.18 -13.35 18.56
C LEU A 519 22.97 -12.53 18.11
N TYR A 520 22.72 -11.44 18.82
CA TYR A 520 21.61 -10.53 18.55
C TYR A 520 22.09 -9.09 18.39
N GLY A 521 21.44 -8.39 17.46
CA GLY A 521 21.88 -7.09 17.03
C GLY A 521 21.00 -6.40 16.01
N LEU A 522 21.18 -5.10 15.90
CA LEU A 522 20.47 -4.22 14.96
C LEU A 522 21.46 -3.29 14.25
N THR A 523 21.07 -2.75 13.09
CA THR A 523 21.90 -1.76 12.38
C THR A 523 22.04 -0.48 13.20
N GLU A 524 20.95 -0.07 13.85
CA GLU A 524 20.86 1.08 14.76
C GLU A 524 21.73 0.96 16.03
N ALA A 525 22.24 -0.23 16.32
CA ALA A 525 23.20 -0.49 17.39
C ALA A 525 24.55 -0.99 16.84
N THR A 526 24.88 -0.64 15.59
CA THR A 526 26.11 -1.02 14.85
C THR A 526 26.21 -2.50 14.50
N LEU A 527 26.01 -3.39 15.47
CA LEU A 527 25.59 -4.77 15.29
C LEU A 527 25.21 -5.36 16.65
N CYS A 528 26.19 -5.84 17.41
CA CYS A 528 25.98 -6.79 18.50
C CYS A 528 25.62 -6.08 19.81
N THR A 529 24.47 -6.41 20.40
CA THR A 529 24.06 -5.93 21.73
C THR A 529 24.08 -7.07 22.75
N HIS A 530 23.80 -8.30 22.30
CA HIS A 530 23.81 -9.51 23.13
C HIS A 530 24.50 -10.64 22.37
N ALA A 531 25.26 -11.46 23.09
CA ALA A 531 25.92 -12.62 22.53
C ALA A 531 26.06 -13.74 23.57
N ASN A 532 25.94 -14.98 23.11
CA ASN A 532 26.49 -16.11 23.86
C ASN A 532 28.00 -16.13 23.66
N THR A 533 28.74 -16.32 24.75
CA THR A 533 30.20 -16.44 24.75
C THR A 533 30.60 -17.89 24.99
N PHE A 534 31.90 -18.17 24.87
CA PHE A 534 32.44 -19.50 25.18
C PHE A 534 32.23 -19.89 26.65
N THR A 535 32.31 -18.92 27.57
CA THR A 535 32.13 -19.12 29.02
C THR A 535 30.68 -19.05 29.48
N ARG A 536 29.84 -18.30 28.76
CA ARG A 536 28.43 -18.07 29.10
C ARG A 536 27.57 -18.27 27.87
N ASN A 537 27.11 -19.51 27.70
CA ASN A 537 26.21 -19.91 26.64
C ASN A 537 24.95 -20.54 27.24
N ARG A 538 23.78 -20.17 26.70
CA ARG A 538 22.52 -20.80 27.07
C ARG A 538 21.68 -21.05 25.82
N GLU A 539 21.29 -22.30 25.65
CA GLU A 539 20.54 -22.74 24.48
C GLU A 539 19.18 -22.04 24.38
N GLY A 540 18.92 -21.39 23.25
CA GLY A 540 17.70 -20.63 23.01
C GLY A 540 17.71 -19.20 23.58
N SER A 541 18.77 -18.80 24.30
CA SER A 541 19.02 -17.42 24.68
C SER A 541 19.78 -16.68 23.59
N ILE A 542 19.52 -15.39 23.42
CA ILE A 542 20.37 -14.49 22.61
C ILE A 542 21.66 -14.09 23.31
N GLY A 543 21.88 -14.59 24.54
CA GLY A 543 23.04 -14.37 25.37
C GLY A 543 22.86 -13.26 26.38
N ILE A 544 24.00 -12.84 26.93
CA ILE A 544 24.09 -11.76 27.93
C ILE A 544 24.37 -10.42 27.25
N VAL A 545 24.17 -9.33 28.00
CA VAL A 545 24.52 -7.97 27.56
C VAL A 545 26.00 -7.92 27.20
N SER A 546 26.32 -7.35 26.04
CA SER A 546 27.71 -7.21 25.60
C SER A 546 28.47 -6.11 26.37
N PRO A 547 29.81 -6.15 26.40
CA PRO A 547 30.63 -5.04 26.89
C PRO A 547 30.20 -3.70 26.28
N PHE A 548 30.37 -2.61 27.04
CA PHE A 548 29.97 -1.24 26.72
C PHE A 548 28.46 -1.00 26.59
N CYS A 549 27.62 -2.02 26.79
CA CYS A 549 26.17 -1.91 26.68
C CYS A 549 25.48 -1.97 28.04
N GLU A 550 24.36 -1.27 28.14
CA GLU A 550 23.36 -1.42 29.18
C GLU A 550 22.05 -1.84 28.53
N CYS A 551 21.33 -2.76 29.15
CA CYS A 551 20.05 -3.25 28.64
C CYS A 551 18.99 -3.24 29.74
N LYS A 552 17.75 -2.94 29.38
CA LYS A 552 16.57 -3.12 30.25
C LYS A 552 15.43 -3.70 29.43
N VAL A 553 14.46 -4.29 30.12
CA VAL A 553 13.17 -4.68 29.54
C VAL A 553 12.12 -3.72 30.10
N VAL A 554 11.26 -3.15 29.25
CA VAL A 554 10.21 -2.21 29.65
C VAL A 554 8.81 -2.71 29.29
N ASP A 555 7.82 -2.38 30.11
CA ASP A 555 6.42 -2.65 29.78
C ASP A 555 6.01 -1.90 28.51
N THR A 556 5.31 -2.58 27.60
CA THR A 556 4.99 -2.01 26.28
C THR A 556 3.97 -0.87 26.30
N GLU A 557 3.22 -0.70 27.40
CA GLU A 557 2.21 0.33 27.60
C GLU A 557 2.67 1.43 28.56
N THR A 558 3.31 1.06 29.67
CA THR A 558 3.71 2.02 30.73
C THR A 558 5.15 2.50 30.61
N ASP A 559 5.99 1.84 29.81
CA ASP A 559 7.44 2.10 29.67
C ASP A 559 8.25 1.90 30.98
N GLU A 560 7.64 1.28 32.00
CA GLU A 560 8.30 0.98 33.26
C GLU A 560 9.25 -0.21 33.10
N ALA A 561 10.44 -0.11 33.69
CA ALA A 561 11.40 -1.21 33.68
C ALA A 561 10.85 -2.44 34.43
N LEU A 562 11.07 -3.63 33.88
CA LEU A 562 10.58 -4.91 34.36
C LEU A 562 11.69 -5.75 35.01
N GLY A 563 11.28 -6.62 35.93
CA GLY A 563 12.14 -7.58 36.61
C GLY A 563 12.47 -8.81 35.75
N PRO A 564 13.24 -9.78 36.28
CA PRO A 564 13.52 -11.02 35.57
C PRO A 564 12.22 -11.79 35.29
N ASN A 565 12.22 -12.53 34.18
CA ASN A 565 11.11 -13.37 33.68
C ASN A 565 9.80 -12.60 33.40
N GLN A 566 9.88 -11.28 33.22
CA GLN A 566 8.76 -10.44 32.83
C GLN A 566 8.94 -10.00 31.37
N GLU A 567 7.95 -10.27 30.53
CA GLU A 567 7.99 -9.93 29.10
C GLU A 567 7.74 -8.43 28.87
N GLY A 568 8.57 -7.82 28.03
CA GLY A 568 8.46 -6.43 27.61
C GLY A 568 9.37 -6.11 26.43
N GLU A 569 9.43 -4.84 26.03
CA GLU A 569 10.34 -4.38 24.99
C GLU A 569 11.78 -4.32 25.50
N ILE A 570 12.72 -4.87 24.75
CA ILE A 570 14.15 -4.76 25.06
C ILE A 570 14.63 -3.37 24.62
N CYS A 571 15.26 -2.63 25.53
CA CYS A 571 15.89 -1.35 25.28
C CYS A 571 17.39 -1.45 25.53
N VAL A 572 18.20 -0.85 24.67
CA VAL A 572 19.67 -0.89 24.74
C VAL A 572 20.22 0.53 24.80
N ARG A 573 21.25 0.76 25.61
CA ARG A 573 21.99 2.02 25.67
C ARG A 573 23.49 1.75 25.66
N GLY A 574 24.25 2.59 24.97
CA GLY A 574 25.70 2.49 24.92
C GLY A 574 26.28 3.27 23.74
N PRO A 575 27.62 3.42 23.69
CA PRO A 575 28.32 4.13 22.62
C PRO A 575 28.27 3.40 21.26
N ILE A 576 27.66 2.21 21.19
CA ILE A 576 27.39 1.48 19.93
C ILE A 576 26.09 1.92 19.24
N VAL A 577 25.24 2.69 19.93
CA VAL A 577 23.98 3.20 19.39
C VAL A 577 24.27 4.27 18.33
N MET A 578 23.55 4.21 17.22
CA MET A 578 23.69 5.13 16.09
C MET A 578 23.61 6.60 16.51
N LYS A 579 24.22 7.47 15.70
CA LYS A 579 24.04 8.93 15.82
C LYS A 579 22.62 9.35 15.47
N GLY A 580 21.98 8.65 14.53
CA GLY A 580 20.59 8.86 14.14
C GLY A 580 20.29 8.47 12.70
N TYR A 581 19.08 8.76 12.24
CA TYR A 581 18.69 8.59 10.84
C TYR A 581 18.96 9.87 10.02
N ILE A 582 19.68 9.75 8.91
CA ILE A 582 20.01 10.89 8.04
C ILE A 582 18.73 11.59 7.54
N GLY A 583 18.63 12.90 7.76
CA GLY A 583 17.49 13.71 7.35
C GLY A 583 16.16 13.35 8.01
N ASN A 584 16.16 12.57 9.11
CA ASN A 584 14.93 12.11 9.77
C ASN A 584 15.04 12.12 11.32
N GLU A 585 15.08 13.32 11.89
CA GLU A 585 15.13 13.51 13.34
C GLU A 585 13.91 12.94 14.07
N ALA A 586 12.71 13.03 13.47
CA ALA A 586 11.50 12.50 14.07
C ALA A 586 11.58 10.99 14.28
N ALA A 587 12.03 10.24 13.27
CA ALA A 587 12.26 8.80 13.40
C ALA A 587 13.38 8.48 14.40
N THR A 588 14.38 9.36 14.53
CA THR A 588 15.48 9.18 15.49
C THR A 588 14.95 9.29 16.92
N LYS A 589 14.16 10.32 17.22
CA LYS A 589 13.54 10.52 18.55
C LYS A 589 12.50 9.46 18.91
N ASP A 590 11.85 8.86 17.91
CA ASP A 590 10.89 7.76 18.09
C ASP A 590 11.58 6.41 18.36
N THR A 591 12.88 6.30 18.03
CA THR A 591 13.66 5.06 18.15
C THR A 591 14.66 5.13 19.31
N VAL A 592 15.22 6.31 19.60
CA VAL A 592 16.12 6.58 20.73
C VAL A 592 15.46 7.65 21.60
N ASP A 593 15.16 7.29 22.86
CA ASP A 593 14.51 8.19 23.80
C ASP A 593 15.44 9.33 24.27
N SER A 594 14.89 10.27 25.04
CA SER A 594 15.67 11.40 25.59
C SER A 594 16.76 10.99 26.58
N ASN A 595 16.73 9.77 27.10
CA ASN A 595 17.70 9.22 28.05
C ASN A 595 18.77 8.35 27.36
N GLY A 596 18.75 8.28 26.02
CA GLY A 596 19.68 7.52 25.20
C GLY A 596 19.36 6.04 25.04
N TRP A 597 18.15 5.59 25.42
CA TRP A 597 17.71 4.21 25.21
C TRP A 597 17.19 4.01 23.80
N LEU A 598 17.86 3.12 23.06
CA LEU A 598 17.39 2.58 21.80
C LEU A 598 16.28 1.54 22.08
N HIS A 599 15.06 1.85 21.66
CA HIS A 599 13.94 0.91 21.67
C HIS A 599 14.08 -0.05 20.48
N THR A 600 14.33 -1.33 20.77
CA THR A 600 14.66 -2.31 19.72
C THR A 600 13.45 -2.71 18.87
N GLY A 601 12.23 -2.53 19.39
CA GLY A 601 11.01 -3.07 18.80
C GLY A 601 10.89 -4.59 18.90
N ASP A 602 11.80 -5.27 19.61
CA ASP A 602 11.77 -6.70 19.89
C ASP A 602 11.31 -6.92 21.34
N VAL A 603 10.40 -7.88 21.55
CA VAL A 603 9.81 -8.23 22.84
C VAL A 603 10.50 -9.47 23.38
N GLY A 604 10.82 -9.44 24.66
CA GLY A 604 11.56 -10.48 25.33
C GLY A 604 11.60 -10.29 26.84
N TYR A 605 12.37 -11.14 27.50
CA TYR A 605 12.64 -11.07 28.93
C TYR A 605 14.09 -11.47 29.19
N TYR A 606 14.58 -11.23 30.41
CA TYR A 606 15.83 -11.79 30.90
C TYR A 606 15.56 -12.69 32.11
N ASP A 607 16.34 -13.75 32.29
CA ASP A 607 16.23 -14.61 33.47
C ASP A 607 17.03 -14.07 34.67
N GLU A 608 16.97 -14.78 35.80
CA GLU A 608 17.66 -14.36 37.05
C GLU A 608 19.20 -14.31 36.90
N GLU A 609 19.75 -14.98 35.89
CA GLU A 609 21.18 -15.01 35.59
C GLU A 609 21.59 -13.97 34.53
N GLY A 610 20.63 -13.21 34.00
CA GLY A 610 20.85 -12.13 33.03
C GLY A 610 20.94 -12.59 31.57
N PHE A 611 20.51 -13.82 31.25
CA PHE A 611 20.37 -14.26 29.87
C PHE A 611 19.07 -13.73 29.26
N PHE A 612 19.16 -13.15 28.07
CA PHE A 612 18.00 -12.59 27.37
C PHE A 612 17.38 -13.58 26.40
N TYR A 613 16.05 -13.49 26.24
CA TYR A 613 15.27 -14.32 25.33
C TYR A 613 14.33 -13.43 24.54
N ILE A 614 14.34 -13.57 23.21
CA ILE A 614 13.39 -12.88 22.34
C ILE A 614 12.18 -13.79 22.16
N THR A 615 11.01 -13.31 22.56
CA THR A 615 9.74 -14.02 22.39
C THR A 615 9.06 -13.64 21.08
N ASP A 616 9.16 -12.37 20.68
CA ASP A 616 8.56 -11.88 19.44
C ASP A 616 9.08 -10.50 19.03
N ARG A 617 8.51 -9.92 17.97
CA ARG A 617 8.62 -8.49 17.66
C ARG A 617 7.36 -7.78 18.13
N LYS A 618 7.51 -6.58 18.71
CA LYS A 618 6.39 -5.74 19.18
C LYS A 618 5.34 -5.48 18.09
N LYS A 619 5.78 -5.43 16.83
CA LYS A 619 4.91 -5.25 15.64
C LYS A 619 4.30 -6.54 15.10
N GLU A 620 4.76 -7.72 15.54
CA GLU A 620 4.36 -9.05 15.03
C GLU A 620 3.49 -9.83 16.02
N LEU A 621 3.43 -9.41 17.29
CA LEU A 621 2.52 -9.94 18.32
C LEU A 621 1.07 -9.90 17.87
N ILE A 622 0.38 -11.04 18.03
CA ILE A 622 -1.02 -11.22 17.67
C ILE A 622 -1.88 -10.61 18.77
N LYS A 623 -2.66 -9.60 18.42
CA LYS A 623 -3.54 -8.89 19.36
C LYS A 623 -4.90 -9.59 19.44
N PHE A 624 -4.96 -10.67 20.22
CA PHE A 624 -6.20 -11.41 20.49
C PHE A 624 -6.94 -10.76 21.68
N LYS A 625 -7.95 -9.95 21.36
CA LYS A 625 -8.67 -9.06 22.27
C LYS A 625 -7.67 -8.08 22.90
N GLY A 626 -7.64 -7.98 24.24
CA GLY A 626 -6.64 -7.20 24.96
C GLY A 626 -5.38 -7.99 25.33
N LEU A 627 -5.23 -9.23 24.84
CA LEU A 627 -4.12 -10.11 25.18
C LEU A 627 -3.17 -10.24 23.98
N GLN A 628 -1.87 -10.18 24.24
CA GLN A 628 -0.83 -10.36 23.23
C GLN A 628 -0.47 -11.85 23.15
N VAL A 629 -0.42 -12.40 21.94
CA VAL A 629 -0.07 -13.80 21.69
C VAL A 629 1.16 -13.84 20.79
N SER A 630 2.22 -14.49 21.26
CA SER A 630 3.44 -14.72 20.47
C SER A 630 3.18 -15.78 19.38
N PRO A 631 3.34 -15.45 18.08
CA PRO A 631 3.38 -16.44 17.01
C PRO A 631 4.53 -17.43 17.20
N THR A 632 5.70 -16.98 17.65
CA THR A 632 6.90 -17.82 17.81
C THR A 632 6.70 -18.93 18.84
N GLU A 633 5.99 -18.64 19.94
CA GLU A 633 5.60 -19.64 20.95
C GLU A 633 4.76 -20.76 20.32
N LEU A 634 3.77 -20.39 19.51
CA LEU A 634 2.90 -21.33 18.82
C LEU A 634 3.64 -22.10 17.71
N GLU A 635 4.55 -21.45 16.99
CA GLU A 635 5.43 -22.09 16.00
C GLU A 635 6.30 -23.17 16.64
N LYS A 636 6.86 -22.90 17.82
CA LYS A 636 7.69 -23.87 18.56
C LYS A 636 6.89 -25.12 18.92
N ILE A 637 5.67 -24.96 19.43
CA ILE A 637 4.77 -26.08 19.73
C ILE A 637 4.46 -26.86 18.46
N LEU A 638 4.12 -26.19 17.37
CA LEU A 638 3.82 -26.85 16.10
C LEU A 638 5.01 -27.64 15.55
N LEU A 639 6.23 -27.11 15.66
CA LEU A 639 7.46 -27.78 15.22
C LEU A 639 7.83 -29.01 16.06
N SER A 640 7.31 -29.12 17.30
CA SER A 640 7.50 -30.31 18.14
C SER A 640 6.69 -31.53 17.67
N HIS A 641 5.69 -31.32 16.80
CA HIS A 641 4.85 -32.41 16.30
C HIS A 641 5.62 -33.26 15.27
N PRO A 642 5.73 -34.59 15.43
CA PRO A 642 6.63 -35.43 14.62
C PRO A 642 6.31 -35.46 13.12
N GLN A 643 5.07 -35.13 12.75
CA GLN A 643 4.61 -35.07 11.35
C GLN A 643 4.72 -33.67 10.70
N VAL A 644 5.17 -32.65 11.43
CA VAL A 644 5.39 -31.28 10.93
C VAL A 644 6.85 -31.10 10.49
N GLN A 645 7.07 -30.48 9.33
CA GLN A 645 8.41 -30.21 8.76
C GLN A 645 8.86 -28.77 8.96
N ASP A 646 7.93 -27.81 8.89
CA ASP A 646 8.15 -26.39 9.13
C ASP A 646 6.80 -25.75 9.49
N ALA A 647 6.80 -24.70 10.31
CA ALA A 647 5.57 -24.03 10.74
C ALA A 647 5.78 -22.53 10.89
N ALA A 648 4.74 -21.76 10.58
CA ALA A 648 4.69 -20.32 10.81
C ALA A 648 3.30 -19.92 11.30
N VAL A 649 3.21 -18.97 12.22
CA VAL A 649 1.95 -18.46 12.76
C VAL A 649 1.84 -16.98 12.42
N ALA A 650 0.64 -16.56 12.02
CA ALA A 650 0.38 -15.17 11.68
C ALA A 650 -0.99 -14.70 12.21
N PRO A 651 -1.12 -13.40 12.53
CA PRO A 651 -2.40 -12.83 12.93
C PRO A 651 -3.36 -12.73 11.74
N ILE A 652 -4.56 -13.27 11.90
CA ILE A 652 -5.67 -13.10 10.96
C ILE A 652 -6.69 -12.14 11.57
N PRO A 653 -7.09 -11.09 10.84
CA PRO A 653 -8.08 -10.15 11.36
C PRO A 653 -9.38 -10.87 11.73
N ASP A 654 -9.92 -10.53 12.89
CA ASP A 654 -11.25 -10.96 13.35
C ASP A 654 -12.01 -9.78 13.94
N GLU A 655 -13.29 -9.66 13.57
CA GLU A 655 -14.11 -8.50 13.92
C GLU A 655 -14.37 -8.38 15.43
N THR A 656 -14.30 -9.49 16.17
CA THR A 656 -14.63 -9.53 17.61
C THR A 656 -13.39 -9.60 18.49
N ALA A 657 -12.35 -10.29 18.02
CA ALA A 657 -11.12 -10.53 18.75
C ALA A 657 -9.95 -9.67 18.27
N GLY A 658 -10.12 -8.80 17.27
CA GLY A 658 -9.01 -8.03 16.69
C GLY A 658 -8.18 -8.91 15.77
N GLU A 659 -7.38 -9.83 16.34
CA GLU A 659 -6.58 -10.80 15.59
C GLU A 659 -6.70 -12.22 16.18
N LEU A 660 -6.83 -13.22 15.32
CA LEU A 660 -6.80 -14.64 15.67
C LEU A 660 -5.47 -15.29 15.25
N PRO A 661 -4.85 -16.12 16.09
CA PRO A 661 -3.70 -16.93 15.68
C PRO A 661 -4.10 -17.97 14.62
N ARG A 662 -3.45 -17.95 13.44
CA ARG A 662 -3.55 -18.99 12.40
C ARG A 662 -2.18 -19.60 12.13
N ALA A 663 -2.14 -20.93 12.03
CA ALA A 663 -0.93 -21.67 11.68
C ALA A 663 -0.87 -21.99 10.18
N TYR A 664 0.35 -21.96 9.64
CA TYR A 664 0.72 -22.37 8.29
C TYR A 664 1.78 -23.46 8.40
N ILE A 665 1.52 -24.64 7.86
CA ILE A 665 2.30 -25.86 8.15
C ILE A 665 2.76 -26.54 6.87
N ILE A 666 4.05 -26.87 6.81
CA ILE A 666 4.58 -27.83 5.84
C ILE A 666 4.57 -29.21 6.50
N LYS A 667 3.87 -30.16 5.88
CA LYS A 667 3.83 -31.55 6.35
C LYS A 667 5.09 -32.29 5.93
N ARG A 668 5.53 -33.26 6.74
CA ARG A 668 6.55 -34.23 6.27
C ARG A 668 5.97 -35.10 5.14
N PRO A 669 6.80 -35.54 4.16
CA PRO A 669 6.35 -36.43 3.10
C PRO A 669 5.63 -37.68 3.63
N GLY A 670 4.45 -38.00 3.09
CA GLY A 670 3.64 -39.14 3.51
C GLY A 670 2.75 -38.92 4.74
N SER A 671 2.71 -37.71 5.30
CA SER A 671 1.88 -37.40 6.48
C SER A 671 0.37 -37.27 6.17
N THR A 672 -0.45 -37.97 6.97
CA THR A 672 -1.92 -37.92 6.97
C THR A 672 -2.52 -36.86 7.91
N LEU A 673 -1.69 -35.98 8.48
CA LEU A 673 -2.07 -35.01 9.51
C LEU A 673 -3.18 -34.06 9.03
N THR A 674 -4.21 -33.89 9.85
CA THR A 674 -5.37 -33.02 9.58
C THR A 674 -5.34 -31.72 10.37
N GLU A 675 -6.12 -30.71 9.93
CA GLU A 675 -6.21 -29.39 10.58
C GLU A 675 -6.72 -29.49 12.03
N ASN A 676 -7.71 -30.37 12.27
CA ASN A 676 -8.32 -30.57 13.59
C ASN A 676 -7.35 -31.22 14.59
N GLU A 677 -6.53 -32.16 14.14
CA GLU A 677 -5.53 -32.82 14.98
C GLU A 677 -4.47 -31.83 15.46
N ILE A 678 -3.98 -30.94 14.58
CA ILE A 678 -3.06 -29.86 14.96
C ILE A 678 -3.72 -28.87 15.91
N ALA A 679 -4.93 -28.42 15.59
CA ALA A 679 -5.63 -27.43 16.42
C ALA A 679 -5.87 -27.97 17.84
N LYS A 680 -6.20 -29.28 17.97
CA LYS A 680 -6.31 -29.98 19.25
C LYS A 680 -4.96 -30.12 19.94
N PHE A 681 -3.92 -30.57 19.23
CA PHE A 681 -2.56 -30.72 19.77
C PHE A 681 -2.03 -29.42 20.39
N VAL A 682 -2.26 -28.27 19.74
CA VAL A 682 -1.89 -26.97 20.29
C VAL A 682 -2.80 -26.58 21.47
N ALA A 683 -4.11 -26.82 21.36
CA ALA A 683 -5.07 -26.44 22.41
C ALA A 683 -4.88 -27.19 23.74
N ASP A 684 -4.29 -28.39 23.71
CA ASP A 684 -3.96 -29.19 24.90
C ASP A 684 -2.71 -28.67 25.63
N GLN A 685 -1.89 -27.83 24.99
CA GLN A 685 -0.62 -27.32 25.51
C GLN A 685 -0.62 -25.82 25.82
N VAL A 686 -1.63 -25.08 25.36
CA VAL A 686 -1.69 -23.62 25.54
C VAL A 686 -2.98 -23.14 26.19
N SER A 687 -2.89 -22.00 26.86
CA SER A 687 -4.04 -21.32 27.46
C SER A 687 -5.04 -20.86 26.40
N ALA A 688 -6.31 -20.67 26.82
CA ALA A 688 -7.41 -20.47 25.90
C ALA A 688 -7.18 -19.35 24.88
N HIS A 689 -6.54 -18.24 25.25
CA HIS A 689 -6.33 -17.09 24.36
C HIS A 689 -5.28 -17.35 23.26
N LYS A 690 -4.33 -18.28 23.47
CA LYS A 690 -3.28 -18.63 22.51
C LYS A 690 -3.69 -19.70 21.48
N ARG A 691 -4.88 -20.28 21.61
CA ARG A 691 -5.38 -21.32 20.69
C ARG A 691 -5.48 -20.82 19.25
N LEU A 692 -5.23 -21.71 18.29
CA LEU A 692 -5.26 -21.46 16.83
C LEU A 692 -6.69 -21.26 16.29
N ARG A 693 -7.41 -20.27 16.81
CA ARG A 693 -8.79 -19.95 16.39
C ARG A 693 -8.87 -19.44 14.96
N GLY A 694 -7.77 -18.97 14.39
CA GLY A 694 -7.67 -18.60 12.99
C GLY A 694 -7.66 -19.83 12.07
N GLY A 695 -7.49 -21.05 12.59
CA GLY A 695 -7.39 -22.28 11.83
C GLY A 695 -5.94 -22.68 11.50
N VAL A 696 -5.79 -23.76 10.74
CA VAL A 696 -4.52 -24.32 10.27
C VAL A 696 -4.58 -24.42 8.75
N ILE A 697 -3.52 -24.02 8.05
CA ILE A 697 -3.43 -24.14 6.59
C ILE A 697 -2.16 -24.92 6.24
N PHE A 698 -2.27 -25.96 5.42
CA PHE A 698 -1.11 -26.65 4.90
C PHE A 698 -0.55 -25.93 3.66
N VAL A 699 0.77 -25.73 3.62
CA VAL A 699 1.47 -25.00 2.56
C VAL A 699 2.70 -25.77 2.09
N ASP A 700 3.10 -25.55 0.84
CA ASP A 700 4.30 -26.20 0.28
C ASP A 700 5.60 -25.54 0.76
N SER A 701 5.56 -24.24 1.08
CA SER A 701 6.71 -23.49 1.58
C SER A 701 6.31 -22.34 2.50
N ILE A 702 7.19 -21.98 3.44
CA ILE A 702 7.04 -20.82 4.31
C ILE A 702 7.96 -19.70 3.79
N PRO A 703 7.41 -18.53 3.43
CA PRO A 703 8.19 -17.43 2.87
C PRO A 703 9.12 -16.83 3.91
N LYS A 704 10.42 -16.82 3.60
CA LYS A 704 11.50 -16.28 4.45
C LYS A 704 12.36 -15.30 3.64
N THR A 705 12.90 -14.25 4.28
CA THR A 705 13.87 -13.33 3.65
C THR A 705 15.21 -14.04 3.35
N ALA A 706 16.12 -13.37 2.63
CA ALA A 706 17.49 -13.88 2.42
C ALA A 706 18.25 -14.17 3.73
N THR A 707 17.88 -13.52 4.84
CA THR A 707 18.41 -13.80 6.18
C THR A 707 17.57 -14.78 6.98
N GLY A 708 16.67 -15.54 6.33
CA GLY A 708 15.87 -16.61 6.95
C GLY A 708 14.69 -16.16 7.81
N LYS A 709 14.45 -14.86 7.96
CA LYS A 709 13.32 -14.32 8.72
C LYS A 709 11.97 -14.57 8.04
N ILE A 710 10.98 -15.08 8.78
CA ILE A 710 9.61 -15.34 8.29
C ILE A 710 8.96 -14.04 7.80
N MET A 711 8.48 -14.03 6.56
CA MET A 711 7.75 -12.92 5.99
C MET A 711 6.25 -13.07 6.26
N ARG A 712 5.82 -12.88 7.52
CA ARG A 712 4.43 -13.12 7.98
C ARG A 712 3.35 -12.39 7.18
N ARG A 713 3.68 -11.24 6.56
CA ARG A 713 2.79 -10.54 5.61
C ARG A 713 2.40 -11.40 4.41
N GLN A 714 3.32 -12.22 3.90
CA GLN A 714 3.07 -13.09 2.74
C GLN A 714 2.23 -14.32 3.13
N LEU A 715 2.30 -14.77 4.37
CA LEU A 715 1.45 -15.86 4.89
C LEU A 715 -0.03 -15.43 4.94
N LYS A 716 -0.32 -14.18 5.32
CA LYS A 716 -1.70 -13.64 5.33
C LYS A 716 -2.40 -13.70 3.96
N SER A 717 -1.65 -13.79 2.85
CA SER A 717 -2.23 -13.94 1.50
C SER A 717 -2.54 -15.37 1.08
N VAL A 718 -2.12 -16.39 1.85
CA VAL A 718 -2.41 -17.79 1.58
C VAL A 718 -3.79 -18.12 2.15
N LYS A 719 -4.75 -18.49 1.28
CA LYS A 719 -6.15 -18.81 1.63
C LYS A 719 -6.36 -20.32 1.70
N SER A 720 -7.23 -20.77 2.61
CA SER A 720 -7.64 -22.18 2.69
C SER A 720 -8.52 -22.57 1.50
N ASN A 721 -8.34 -23.79 1.00
CA ASN A 721 -9.24 -24.41 0.04
C ASN A 721 -10.39 -25.10 0.80
N GLU A 722 -11.60 -24.65 0.47
CA GLU A 722 -12.91 -25.33 0.56
C GLU A 722 -13.77 -25.35 1.85
N LYS A 723 -15.05 -25.03 1.58
CA LYS A 723 -16.32 -25.66 1.98
C LYS A 723 -16.49 -26.09 3.45
N MET A 724 -17.27 -25.30 4.18
CA MET A 724 -17.84 -25.73 5.46
C MET A 724 -19.16 -26.49 5.22
N GLY A 725 -19.07 -27.82 5.23
CA GLY A 725 -20.23 -28.69 5.43
C GLY A 725 -20.61 -28.70 6.91
N LEU A 726 -21.85 -28.32 7.23
CA LEU A 726 -22.40 -28.42 8.57
C LEU A 726 -23.00 -29.82 8.76
N TYR A 727 -22.42 -30.64 9.64
CA TYR A 727 -23.10 -31.82 10.20
C TYR A 727 -22.93 -31.86 11.71
N LEU A 728 -24.05 -32.19 12.36
CA LEU A 728 -24.36 -32.19 13.79
C LEU A 728 -23.76 -33.39 14.53
N VAL A 729 -23.39 -33.20 15.80
CA VAL A 729 -23.36 -34.25 16.85
C VAL A 729 -23.60 -33.58 18.25
N PRO A 730 -23.95 -34.30 19.33
CA PRO A 730 -25.23 -34.10 20.02
C PRO A 730 -25.13 -33.77 21.53
N GLU A 731 -26.29 -33.46 22.09
CA GLU A 731 -26.78 -33.58 23.48
C GLU A 731 -25.97 -32.98 24.65
N TRP A 732 -26.55 -31.92 25.23
CA TRP A 732 -26.28 -31.48 26.61
C TRP A 732 -27.56 -31.44 27.43
N ILE A 733 -27.38 -31.83 28.69
CA ILE A 733 -28.31 -32.02 29.82
C ILE A 733 -29.25 -30.80 30.03
N PRO A 734 -30.52 -31.00 30.43
CA PRO A 734 -31.51 -29.92 30.49
C PRO A 734 -31.30 -29.00 31.71
N ILE A 735 -31.13 -27.70 31.44
CA ILE A 735 -31.29 -26.60 32.42
C ILE A 735 -32.69 -25.99 32.19
N PRO A 736 -33.45 -25.59 33.24
CA PRO A 736 -34.84 -25.17 33.12
C PRO A 736 -35.06 -24.01 32.13
N ASN A 737 -35.97 -24.21 31.18
CA ASN A 737 -36.23 -23.42 29.97
C ASN A 737 -36.54 -21.92 30.15
N ASN A 738 -36.73 -21.42 31.38
CA ASN A 738 -37.16 -20.04 31.60
C ASN A 738 -35.97 -19.07 31.81
N VAL A 739 -34.82 -19.58 32.30
CA VAL A 739 -33.64 -18.74 32.59
C VAL A 739 -32.77 -18.56 31.35
N THR A 740 -32.66 -19.59 30.51
CA THR A 740 -31.90 -19.55 29.25
C THR A 740 -32.54 -18.62 28.23
N GLN A 741 -33.87 -18.61 28.11
CA GLN A 741 -34.57 -17.71 27.18
C GLN A 741 -34.42 -16.24 27.60
N PHE A 742 -34.56 -15.94 28.88
CA PHE A 742 -34.38 -14.57 29.39
C PHE A 742 -32.94 -14.09 29.26
N THR A 743 -31.97 -14.95 29.55
CA THR A 743 -30.54 -14.62 29.43
C THR A 743 -30.16 -14.39 27.97
N VAL A 744 -30.65 -15.22 27.03
CA VAL A 744 -30.41 -15.03 25.59
C VAL A 744 -31.05 -13.72 25.10
N ILE A 745 -32.26 -13.38 25.54
CA ILE A 745 -32.91 -12.12 25.16
C ILE A 745 -32.15 -10.92 25.72
N VAL A 746 -31.70 -10.95 26.98
CA VAL A 746 -30.92 -9.86 27.59
C VAL A 746 -29.56 -9.71 26.91
N VAL A 747 -28.89 -10.81 26.58
CA VAL A 747 -27.61 -10.79 25.85
C VAL A 747 -27.81 -10.24 24.43
N LEU A 748 -28.84 -10.70 23.71
CA LEU A 748 -29.16 -10.18 22.37
C LEU A 748 -29.55 -8.70 22.42
N ALA A 749 -30.37 -8.28 23.40
CA ALA A 749 -30.74 -6.88 23.58
C ALA A 749 -29.52 -6.02 23.93
N SER A 750 -28.59 -6.53 24.74
CA SER A 750 -27.34 -5.85 25.08
C SER A 750 -26.41 -5.72 23.86
N ILE A 751 -26.29 -6.78 23.04
CA ILE A 751 -25.54 -6.75 21.78
C ILE A 751 -26.14 -5.74 20.80
N VAL A 752 -27.47 -5.71 20.67
CA VAL A 752 -28.18 -4.75 19.82
C VAL A 752 -28.00 -3.32 20.33
N LEU A 753 -28.09 -3.09 21.64
CA LEU A 753 -27.87 -1.76 22.24
C LEU A 753 -26.42 -1.30 22.05
N LEU A 754 -25.43 -2.19 22.22
CA LEU A 754 -24.02 -1.90 21.94
C LEU A 754 -23.78 -1.61 20.45
N ALA A 755 -24.44 -2.34 19.54
CA ALA A 755 -24.36 -2.08 18.11
C ALA A 755 -24.97 -0.71 17.75
N ILE A 756 -26.12 -0.35 18.34
CA ILE A 756 -26.78 0.95 18.13
C ILE A 756 -25.93 2.10 18.67
N THR A 757 -25.37 1.97 19.88
CA THR A 757 -24.52 3.01 20.48
C THR A 757 -23.23 3.23 19.69
N LYS A 758 -22.52 2.16 19.28
CA LYS A 758 -21.36 2.26 18.38
C LYS A 758 -21.72 2.90 17.04
N ARG A 759 -22.90 2.56 16.51
CA ARG A 759 -23.38 3.12 15.25
C ARG A 759 -23.71 4.61 15.37
N LEU A 760 -24.29 5.04 16.48
CA LEU A 760 -24.59 6.45 16.77
C LEU A 760 -23.30 7.26 16.89
N ASP A 761 -22.30 6.77 17.63
CA ASP A 761 -21.00 7.44 17.74
C ASP A 761 -20.33 7.64 16.36
N PHE A 762 -20.34 6.59 15.52
CA PHE A 762 -19.82 6.68 14.17
C PHE A 762 -20.57 7.73 13.33
N ILE A 763 -21.90 7.76 13.38
CA ILE A 763 -22.71 8.76 12.67
C ILE A 763 -22.38 10.18 13.17
N LEU A 764 -22.23 10.38 14.49
CA LEU A 764 -21.89 11.68 15.07
C LEU A 764 -20.52 12.18 14.61
N ARG A 765 -19.50 11.31 14.56
CA ARG A 765 -18.17 11.66 14.03
C ARG A 765 -18.24 12.06 12.56
N VAL A 766 -18.95 11.29 11.75
CA VAL A 766 -19.15 11.55 10.33
C VAL A 766 -19.93 12.86 10.10
N ASN A 767 -20.94 13.15 10.91
CA ASN A 767 -21.75 14.38 10.82
C ASN A 767 -20.98 15.67 11.10
N LYS A 768 -19.75 15.61 11.65
CA LYS A 768 -18.87 16.78 11.81
C LYS A 768 -18.34 17.32 10.48
N ILE A 769 -18.33 16.51 9.43
CA ILE A 769 -17.84 16.88 8.10
C ILE A 769 -18.99 17.53 7.31
N PRO A 770 -18.78 18.70 6.67
CA PRO A 770 -19.82 19.42 5.94
C PRO A 770 -20.39 18.56 4.81
N GLY A 771 -21.70 18.68 4.57
CA GLY A 771 -22.39 17.90 3.54
C GLY A 771 -23.87 17.66 3.87
N LEU A 772 -24.52 16.82 3.09
CA LEU A 772 -25.96 16.56 3.22
C LEU A 772 -26.28 15.91 4.57
N PHE A 773 -27.15 16.53 5.35
CA PHE A 773 -27.63 15.94 6.60
C PHE A 773 -28.49 14.70 6.30
N CYS A 774 -28.21 13.60 6.99
CA CYS A 774 -29.08 12.44 7.02
C CYS A 774 -29.13 11.92 8.46
N GLY A 775 -30.24 12.20 9.15
CA GLY A 775 -30.50 11.63 10.47
C GLY A 775 -30.93 10.17 10.32
N LEU A 776 -30.19 9.24 10.91
CA LEU A 776 -30.60 7.86 11.25
C LEU A 776 -31.54 7.11 10.26
N THR A 777 -31.36 7.24 8.95
CA THR A 777 -32.16 6.45 7.99
C THR A 777 -31.33 5.37 7.31
N ILE A 778 -31.90 4.18 7.19
CA ILE A 778 -31.37 3.06 6.38
C ILE A 778 -31.21 3.47 4.90
N LEU A 779 -32.01 4.44 4.45
CA LEU A 779 -32.07 4.90 3.07
C LEU A 779 -31.02 5.96 2.70
N GLY A 780 -30.35 6.58 3.69
CA GLY A 780 -29.32 7.60 3.42
C GLY A 780 -29.90 8.81 2.66
N ASN A 781 -29.17 9.31 1.67
CA ASN A 781 -29.62 10.40 0.79
C ASN A 781 -30.41 9.91 -0.44
N ALA A 782 -30.72 8.61 -0.55
CA ALA A 782 -31.40 8.05 -1.71
C ALA A 782 -32.74 8.76 -2.07
N PRO A 783 -33.60 9.18 -1.11
CA PRO A 783 -34.84 9.89 -1.46
C PRO A 783 -34.63 11.28 -2.09
N MET A 784 -33.44 11.86 -1.98
CA MET A 784 -33.09 13.14 -2.59
C MET A 784 -32.57 12.99 -4.03
N LEU A 785 -32.20 11.77 -4.42
CA LEU A 785 -31.67 11.45 -5.74
C LEU A 785 -32.80 10.93 -6.65
N PRO A 786 -32.83 11.33 -7.93
CA PRO A 786 -33.82 10.86 -8.88
C PRO A 786 -33.61 9.37 -9.16
N ILE A 787 -34.70 8.66 -9.51
CA ILE A 787 -34.65 7.24 -9.87
C ILE A 787 -34.08 7.04 -11.29
N SER A 788 -34.16 8.07 -12.14
CA SER A 788 -33.62 8.04 -13.50
C SER A 788 -32.10 8.16 -13.51
N SER A 789 -31.44 7.26 -14.25
CA SER A 789 -29.99 7.31 -14.49
C SER A 789 -29.53 8.53 -15.26
N GLU A 790 -30.45 9.22 -15.94
CA GLU A 790 -30.15 10.38 -16.79
C GLU A 790 -29.90 11.64 -15.96
N ASP A 791 -30.62 11.81 -14.85
CA ASP A 791 -30.58 13.03 -14.04
C ASP A 791 -29.57 12.96 -12.89
N ILE A 792 -29.15 11.74 -12.50
CA ILE A 792 -28.40 11.54 -11.26
C ILE A 792 -27.04 12.25 -11.28
N PHE A 793 -26.34 12.24 -12.42
CA PHE A 793 -25.06 12.91 -12.57
C PHE A 793 -25.20 14.43 -12.44
N ILE A 794 -26.17 15.01 -13.15
CA ILE A 794 -26.45 16.45 -13.14
C ILE A 794 -26.81 16.91 -11.74
N ARG A 795 -27.59 16.11 -11.00
CA ARG A 795 -27.92 16.42 -9.61
C ARG A 795 -26.70 16.35 -8.70
N ILE A 796 -25.92 15.27 -8.76
CA ILE A 796 -24.68 15.14 -7.98
C ILE A 796 -23.74 16.30 -8.25
N TRP A 797 -23.55 16.67 -9.52
CA TRP A 797 -22.79 17.85 -9.93
C TRP A 797 -23.36 19.14 -9.34
N GLY A 798 -24.66 19.38 -9.49
CA GLY A 798 -25.34 20.56 -8.95
C GLY A 798 -25.21 20.67 -7.43
N TYR A 799 -25.32 19.54 -6.70
CA TYR A 799 -25.15 19.50 -5.25
C TYR A 799 -23.72 19.83 -4.83
N VAL A 800 -22.71 19.21 -5.47
CA VAL A 800 -21.31 19.49 -5.16
C VAL A 800 -20.97 20.94 -5.46
N ARG A 801 -21.40 21.47 -6.61
CA ARG A 801 -21.19 22.87 -6.99
C ARG A 801 -21.86 23.85 -6.01
N ALA A 802 -23.05 23.55 -5.51
CA ALA A 802 -23.75 24.39 -4.55
C ALA A 802 -23.09 24.41 -3.15
N LEU A 803 -22.44 23.30 -2.77
CA LEU A 803 -21.86 23.12 -1.44
C LEU A 803 -20.35 23.24 -1.39
N GLN A 804 -19.66 23.39 -2.52
CA GLN A 804 -18.19 23.49 -2.56
C GLN A 804 -17.65 24.67 -1.74
N SER A 805 -18.44 25.73 -1.57
CA SER A 805 -18.11 26.88 -0.70
C SER A 805 -18.15 26.56 0.79
N CYS A 806 -18.79 25.45 1.19
CA CYS A 806 -18.85 25.01 2.58
C CYS A 806 -17.57 24.31 3.05
N GLY A 807 -16.67 23.93 2.14
CA GLY A 807 -15.39 23.31 2.47
C GLY A 807 -14.88 22.36 1.38
N PRO A 808 -13.61 21.94 1.46
CA PRO A 808 -12.94 21.15 0.41
C PRO A 808 -13.31 19.66 0.39
N VAL A 809 -14.10 19.19 1.38
CA VAL A 809 -14.57 17.81 1.51
C VAL A 809 -16.07 17.83 1.77
N LEU A 810 -16.85 17.09 0.98
CA LEU A 810 -18.31 17.06 1.13
C LEU A 810 -18.83 15.66 1.42
N ARG A 811 -19.56 15.51 2.51
CA ARG A 811 -20.18 14.26 2.94
C ARG A 811 -21.53 13.98 2.26
N THR A 812 -21.77 12.71 1.95
CA THR A 812 -23.05 12.15 1.50
C THR A 812 -23.27 10.74 2.09
N TRP A 813 -24.48 10.19 1.95
CA TRP A 813 -24.83 8.84 2.40
C TRP A 813 -25.49 8.03 1.27
N ALA A 814 -24.90 6.87 0.98
CA ALA A 814 -25.49 5.85 0.13
C ALA A 814 -26.09 4.74 1.02
N GLY A 815 -27.37 4.86 1.36
CA GLY A 815 -27.99 4.01 2.38
C GLY A 815 -27.31 4.20 3.74
N PRO A 816 -26.91 3.12 4.44
CA PRO A 816 -26.19 3.23 5.70
C PRO A 816 -24.69 3.53 5.53
N PHE A 817 -24.17 3.68 4.31
CA PHE A 817 -22.73 3.84 4.10
C PHE A 817 -22.40 5.31 3.78
N PRO A 818 -21.56 5.98 4.59
CA PRO A 818 -21.13 7.34 4.27
C PRO A 818 -20.10 7.33 3.14
N ALA A 819 -20.19 8.34 2.28
CA ALA A 819 -19.21 8.63 1.25
C ALA A 819 -18.82 10.11 1.26
N PHE A 820 -17.61 10.43 0.81
CA PHE A 820 -17.06 11.78 0.85
C PHE A 820 -16.56 12.20 -0.53
N PHE A 821 -17.14 13.25 -1.10
CA PHE A 821 -16.66 13.86 -2.34
C PHE A 821 -15.43 14.71 -2.06
N LEU A 822 -14.38 14.46 -2.85
CA LEU A 822 -13.15 15.24 -2.90
C LEU A 822 -13.05 15.88 -4.27
N PHE A 823 -12.66 17.15 -4.35
CA PHE A 823 -12.59 17.89 -5.61
C PHE A 823 -11.44 18.91 -5.68
N THR A 824 -10.58 18.99 -4.67
CA THR A 824 -9.36 19.83 -4.72
C THR A 824 -8.11 19.00 -5.03
N PRO A 825 -7.06 19.59 -5.64
CA PRO A 825 -5.84 18.86 -5.97
C PRO A 825 -5.10 18.27 -4.76
N GLU A 826 -5.11 18.94 -3.61
CA GLU A 826 -4.44 18.50 -2.38
C GLU A 826 -5.14 17.27 -1.79
N ALA A 827 -6.48 17.26 -1.84
CA ALA A 827 -7.27 16.10 -1.44
C ALA A 827 -7.02 14.91 -2.39
N PHE A 828 -6.92 15.18 -3.69
CA PHE A 828 -6.54 14.17 -4.68
C PHE A 828 -5.14 13.63 -4.44
N GLU A 829 -4.16 14.48 -4.15
CA GLU A 829 -2.81 14.08 -3.83
C GLU A 829 -2.76 13.17 -2.61
N THR A 830 -3.43 13.56 -1.52
CA THR A 830 -3.48 12.78 -0.27
C THR A 830 -3.93 11.34 -0.51
N VAL A 831 -4.94 11.15 -1.37
CA VAL A 831 -5.51 9.83 -1.65
C VAL A 831 -4.76 9.10 -2.76
N LEU A 832 -4.43 9.77 -3.87
CA LEU A 832 -3.86 9.15 -5.06
C LEU A 832 -2.35 8.93 -4.95
N SER A 833 -1.59 9.76 -4.23
CA SER A 833 -0.15 9.55 -4.00
C SER A 833 0.11 8.39 -3.03
N SER A 834 -0.86 8.09 -2.17
CA SER A 834 -0.74 7.06 -1.13
C SER A 834 -0.64 5.66 -1.70
N LYS A 835 0.42 4.94 -1.31
CA LYS A 835 0.60 3.49 -1.59
C LYS A 835 -0.30 2.61 -0.72
N LYS A 836 -0.93 3.18 0.33
CA LYS A 836 -1.86 2.47 1.24
C LYS A 836 -3.30 2.59 0.78
N LEU A 837 -3.74 3.77 0.33
CA LEU A 837 -5.13 4.07 -0.06
C LEU A 837 -5.45 3.66 -1.51
N ILE A 838 -5.00 2.47 -1.91
CA ILE A 838 -5.10 1.99 -3.30
C ILE A 838 -6.40 1.24 -3.59
N ASP A 839 -7.15 0.84 -2.55
CA ASP A 839 -8.33 0.00 -2.67
C ASP A 839 -9.48 0.71 -3.38
N LYS A 840 -10.16 -0.02 -4.25
CA LYS A 840 -11.37 0.46 -4.92
C LYS A 840 -12.54 0.51 -3.93
N SER A 841 -13.45 1.44 -4.15
CA SER A 841 -14.69 1.52 -3.37
C SER A 841 -15.56 0.28 -3.57
N ASN A 842 -16.49 0.03 -2.66
CA ASN A 842 -17.31 -1.20 -2.64
C ASN A 842 -18.12 -1.39 -3.94
N GLU A 843 -18.44 -0.33 -4.68
CA GLU A 843 -19.17 -0.39 -5.96
C GLU A 843 -18.43 -1.22 -7.03
N TYR A 844 -17.10 -1.28 -6.95
CA TYR A 844 -16.31 -2.07 -7.90
C TYR A 844 -16.50 -3.59 -7.72
N SER A 845 -17.08 -4.06 -6.60
CA SER A 845 -17.39 -5.48 -6.41
C SER A 845 -18.44 -6.00 -7.39
N PHE A 846 -19.27 -5.12 -7.96
CA PHE A 846 -20.26 -5.47 -8.97
C PHE A 846 -19.62 -5.98 -10.27
N LEU A 847 -18.33 -5.67 -10.49
CA LEU A 847 -17.53 -6.17 -11.61
C LEU A 847 -16.94 -7.55 -11.37
N HIS A 848 -16.85 -8.02 -10.11
CA HIS A 848 -16.20 -9.31 -9.80
C HIS A 848 -16.82 -10.52 -10.52
N PRO A 849 -18.15 -10.61 -10.71
CA PRO A 849 -18.72 -11.71 -11.49
C PRO A 849 -18.20 -11.78 -12.93
N TRP A 850 -17.81 -10.64 -13.51
CA TRP A 850 -17.25 -10.57 -14.86
C TRP A 850 -15.72 -10.65 -14.86
N LEU A 851 -15.05 -9.74 -14.16
CA LEU A 851 -13.59 -9.55 -14.26
C LEU A 851 -12.80 -10.33 -13.19
N GLY A 852 -13.50 -11.05 -12.30
CA GLY A 852 -12.91 -11.61 -11.09
C GLY A 852 -12.21 -10.54 -10.27
N THR A 853 -11.00 -10.88 -9.81
CA THR A 853 -10.11 -9.98 -9.07
C THR A 853 -8.88 -9.58 -9.88
N GLY A 854 -9.05 -9.29 -11.17
CA GLY A 854 -7.99 -8.82 -12.07
C GLY A 854 -7.41 -7.45 -11.69
N LEU A 855 -6.54 -6.87 -12.53
CA LEU A 855 -5.77 -5.65 -12.21
C LEU A 855 -6.63 -4.44 -11.79
N LEU A 856 -7.88 -4.33 -12.25
CA LEU A 856 -8.76 -3.21 -11.92
C LEU A 856 -9.21 -3.22 -10.44
N THR A 857 -9.63 -4.38 -9.94
CA THR A 857 -10.32 -4.55 -8.66
C THR A 857 -9.48 -5.27 -7.60
N SER A 858 -8.41 -5.97 -7.99
CA SER A 858 -7.42 -6.56 -7.07
C SER A 858 -6.91 -5.56 -6.05
N THR A 859 -6.47 -6.04 -4.88
CA THR A 859 -5.87 -5.23 -3.80
C THR A 859 -4.56 -5.86 -3.32
N GLY A 860 -3.78 -5.12 -2.52
CA GLY A 860 -2.60 -5.63 -1.83
C GLY A 860 -1.52 -6.24 -2.75
N SER A 861 -1.02 -7.42 -2.37
CA SER A 861 0.03 -8.13 -3.11
C SER A 861 -0.41 -8.58 -4.49
N LYS A 862 -1.66 -9.08 -4.65
CA LYS A 862 -2.19 -9.49 -5.97
C LYS A 862 -2.11 -8.33 -6.95
N TRP A 863 -2.63 -7.15 -6.59
CA TRP A 863 -2.54 -5.97 -7.46
C TRP A 863 -1.09 -5.61 -7.79
N SER A 864 -0.19 -5.56 -6.79
CA SER A 864 1.21 -5.20 -7.00
C SER A 864 1.95 -6.18 -7.91
N THR A 865 1.72 -7.50 -7.74
CA THR A 865 2.35 -8.54 -8.56
C THR A 865 1.84 -8.49 -9.99
N ARG A 866 0.52 -8.44 -10.20
CA ARG A 866 -0.10 -8.33 -11.53
C ARG A 866 0.35 -7.06 -12.24
N ARG A 867 0.41 -5.94 -11.51
CA ARG A 867 0.90 -4.66 -12.02
C ARG A 867 2.35 -4.73 -12.46
N LYS A 868 3.23 -5.33 -11.65
CA LYS A 868 4.66 -5.50 -11.98
C LYS A 868 4.84 -6.40 -13.21
N LEU A 869 4.07 -7.48 -13.29
CA LEU A 869 4.10 -8.42 -14.40
C LEU A 869 3.68 -7.77 -15.74
N LEU A 870 2.63 -6.95 -15.71
CA LEU A 870 2.04 -6.34 -16.89
C LEU A 870 2.72 -5.04 -17.33
N THR A 871 3.38 -4.29 -16.45
CA THR A 871 3.95 -2.98 -16.82
C THR A 871 4.94 -3.03 -18.00
N PRO A 872 5.83 -4.03 -18.12
CA PRO A 872 6.75 -4.14 -19.26
C PRO A 872 6.04 -4.27 -20.61
N THR A 873 4.85 -4.89 -20.68
CA THR A 873 4.14 -5.09 -21.95
C THR A 873 3.58 -3.78 -22.52
N PHE A 874 3.43 -2.74 -21.70
CA PHE A 874 2.98 -1.41 -22.12
C PHE A 874 4.16 -0.46 -22.41
N HIS A 875 5.37 -0.98 -22.60
CA HIS A 875 6.53 -0.19 -23.03
C HIS A 875 6.38 0.26 -24.49
N PHE A 876 6.82 1.48 -24.82
CA PHE A 876 6.57 2.11 -26.13
C PHE A 876 7.06 1.29 -27.33
N LYS A 877 8.15 0.54 -27.16
CA LYS A 877 8.72 -0.34 -28.20
C LYS A 877 7.76 -1.47 -28.60
N ILE A 878 7.07 -2.07 -27.61
CA ILE A 878 6.08 -3.13 -27.84
C ILE A 878 4.79 -2.51 -28.38
N LEU A 879 4.37 -1.37 -27.82
CA LEU A 879 3.14 -0.72 -28.27
C LEU A 879 3.23 -0.21 -29.73
N GLY A 880 4.43 0.11 -30.20
CA GLY A 880 4.69 0.48 -31.60
C GLY A 880 4.32 -0.62 -32.58
N ASP A 881 4.42 -1.89 -32.17
CA ASP A 881 4.08 -3.03 -33.01
C ASP A 881 2.57 -3.09 -33.30
N PHE A 882 1.71 -2.45 -32.49
CA PHE A 882 0.25 -2.45 -32.71
C PHE A 882 -0.25 -1.32 -33.63
N ILE A 883 0.62 -0.39 -34.07
CA ILE A 883 0.22 0.75 -34.90
C ILE A 883 -0.38 0.29 -36.25
N HIS A 884 0.08 -0.83 -36.80
CA HIS A 884 -0.49 -1.37 -38.03
C HIS A 884 -1.95 -1.83 -37.84
N ILE A 885 -2.27 -2.52 -36.74
CA ILE A 885 -3.65 -2.92 -36.39
C ILE A 885 -4.55 -1.68 -36.26
N PHE A 886 -4.07 -0.63 -35.59
CA PHE A 886 -4.83 0.63 -35.49
C PHE A 886 -5.14 1.21 -36.87
N ASN A 887 -4.20 1.16 -37.81
CA ASN A 887 -4.42 1.63 -39.17
C ASN A 887 -5.36 0.72 -39.96
N GLU A 888 -5.17 -0.60 -39.92
CA GLU A 888 -6.04 -1.58 -40.60
C GLU A 888 -7.50 -1.40 -40.15
N GLN A 889 -7.75 -1.39 -38.83
CA GLN A 889 -9.09 -1.22 -38.29
C GLN A 889 -9.65 0.19 -38.50
N SER A 890 -8.80 1.22 -38.53
CA SER A 890 -9.22 2.58 -38.91
C SER A 890 -9.66 2.67 -40.37
N GLN A 891 -9.04 1.93 -41.30
CA GLN A 891 -9.49 1.93 -42.70
C GLN A 891 -10.88 1.32 -42.85
N VAL A 892 -11.15 0.22 -42.12
CA VAL A 892 -12.50 -0.37 -42.05
C VAL A 892 -13.51 0.66 -41.51
N LEU A 893 -13.14 1.40 -40.46
CA LEU A 893 -13.99 2.49 -39.94
C LEU A 893 -14.30 3.54 -41.01
N ILE A 894 -13.31 3.98 -41.79
CA ILE A 894 -13.52 4.96 -42.88
C ILE A 894 -14.48 4.41 -43.94
N GLN A 895 -14.39 3.11 -44.28
CA GLN A 895 -15.34 2.47 -45.20
C GLN A 895 -16.77 2.47 -44.64
N GLN A 896 -16.93 2.14 -43.35
CA GLN A 896 -18.24 2.18 -42.69
C GLN A 896 -18.83 3.60 -42.61
N LEU A 897 -18.00 4.61 -42.36
CA LEU A 897 -18.43 6.02 -42.36
C LEU A 897 -18.84 6.48 -43.76
N ASN A 898 -18.10 6.10 -44.81
CA ASN A 898 -18.49 6.38 -46.20
C ASN A 898 -19.83 5.72 -46.56
N ALA A 899 -20.05 4.46 -46.15
CA ALA A 899 -21.32 3.78 -46.36
C ALA A 899 -22.48 4.45 -45.60
N ALA A 900 -22.23 4.93 -44.38
CA ALA A 900 -23.22 5.68 -43.60
C ALA A 900 -23.60 7.02 -44.28
N LEU A 901 -22.64 7.71 -44.93
CA LEU A 901 -22.90 8.94 -45.67
C LEU A 901 -23.83 8.77 -46.88
N LEU A 902 -23.83 7.59 -47.52
CA LEU A 902 -24.76 7.28 -48.61
C LEU A 902 -26.21 7.18 -48.13
N THR A 903 -26.43 6.81 -46.87
CA THR A 903 -27.77 6.54 -46.30
C THR A 903 -28.26 7.63 -45.34
N LYS A 904 -27.36 8.39 -44.69
CA LYS A 904 -27.68 9.37 -43.63
C LYS A 904 -27.00 10.72 -43.90
N LYS A 905 -27.47 11.44 -44.93
CA LYS A 905 -26.88 12.72 -45.38
C LYS A 905 -26.96 13.85 -44.35
N ASP A 906 -27.97 13.85 -43.48
CA ASP A 906 -28.20 14.91 -42.49
C ASP A 906 -27.42 14.73 -41.18
N GLY A 907 -26.41 13.85 -41.16
CA GLY A 907 -25.58 13.59 -39.99
C GLY A 907 -26.05 12.39 -39.17
N PHE A 908 -25.14 11.86 -38.35
CA PHE A 908 -25.38 10.66 -37.57
C PHE A 908 -24.52 10.61 -36.30
N ASP A 909 -24.96 9.82 -35.32
CA ASP A 909 -24.17 9.52 -34.13
C ASP A 909 -22.98 8.62 -34.48
N ILE A 910 -21.77 9.14 -34.28
CA ILE A 910 -20.52 8.43 -34.55
C ILE A 910 -20.20 7.38 -33.48
N TYR A 911 -20.82 7.46 -32.30
CA TYR A 911 -20.48 6.63 -31.14
C TYR A 911 -20.51 5.11 -31.41
N PRO A 912 -21.53 4.54 -32.08
CA PRO A 912 -21.58 3.11 -32.35
C PRO A 912 -20.43 2.65 -33.27
N PHE A 913 -20.04 3.49 -34.23
CA PHE A 913 -18.95 3.18 -35.17
C PHE A 913 -17.60 3.11 -34.44
N ILE A 914 -17.30 4.10 -33.59
CA ILE A 914 -16.05 4.09 -32.82
C ILE A 914 -16.03 2.95 -31.79
N THR A 915 -17.17 2.65 -31.16
CA THR A 915 -17.26 1.56 -30.18
C THR A 915 -16.94 0.21 -30.83
N ARG A 916 -17.44 -0.04 -32.05
CA ARG A 916 -17.15 -1.27 -32.80
C ARG A 916 -15.69 -1.32 -33.28
N CYS A 917 -15.17 -0.21 -33.82
CA CYS A 917 -13.77 -0.12 -34.24
C CYS A 917 -12.80 -0.39 -33.08
N THR A 918 -13.08 0.19 -31.91
CA THR A 918 -12.30 -0.07 -30.69
C THR A 918 -12.36 -1.54 -30.31
N LEU A 919 -13.55 -2.15 -30.38
CA LEU A 919 -13.71 -3.54 -29.98
C LEU A 919 -12.87 -4.48 -30.86
N ASP A 920 -12.84 -4.23 -32.17
CA ASP A 920 -11.97 -4.99 -33.08
C ASP A 920 -10.48 -4.76 -32.77
N ILE A 921 -10.06 -3.51 -32.56
CA ILE A 921 -8.68 -3.19 -32.19
C ILE A 921 -8.26 -3.91 -30.90
N ILE A 922 -9.07 -3.88 -29.84
CA ILE A 922 -8.70 -4.53 -28.57
C ILE A 922 -8.77 -6.05 -28.66
N CYS A 923 -9.74 -6.62 -29.37
CA CYS A 923 -9.78 -8.05 -29.61
C CYS A 923 -8.51 -8.52 -30.33
N GLU A 924 -8.07 -7.78 -31.34
CA GLU A 924 -6.89 -8.15 -32.11
C GLU A 924 -5.58 -7.91 -31.34
N THR A 925 -5.46 -6.79 -30.62
CA THR A 925 -4.24 -6.47 -29.85
C THR A 925 -4.13 -7.23 -28.53
N ALA A 926 -5.23 -7.44 -27.80
CA ALA A 926 -5.22 -8.10 -26.51
C ALA A 926 -5.38 -9.62 -26.61
N MET A 927 -6.33 -10.10 -27.41
CA MET A 927 -6.63 -11.52 -27.52
C MET A 927 -5.98 -12.16 -28.76
N GLY A 928 -5.61 -11.37 -29.77
CA GLY A 928 -5.07 -11.89 -31.03
C GLY A 928 -6.14 -12.51 -31.94
N CYS A 929 -7.40 -12.10 -31.79
CA CYS A 929 -8.51 -12.57 -32.62
C CYS A 929 -9.29 -11.37 -33.17
N ASN A 930 -9.75 -11.46 -34.41
CA ASN A 930 -10.64 -10.47 -35.00
C ASN A 930 -12.09 -10.98 -34.88
N ILE A 931 -12.99 -10.14 -34.32
CA ILE A 931 -14.42 -10.50 -34.16
C ILE A 931 -15.32 -9.80 -35.19
N GLU A 932 -14.73 -8.96 -36.05
CA GLU A 932 -15.39 -8.22 -37.12
C GLU A 932 -16.60 -7.39 -36.64
N ALA A 933 -16.52 -6.80 -35.45
CA ALA A 933 -17.60 -6.03 -34.84
C ALA A 933 -18.02 -4.83 -35.69
N GLN A 934 -17.14 -4.29 -36.52
CA GLN A 934 -17.46 -3.19 -37.45
C GLN A 934 -18.40 -3.60 -38.58
N THR A 935 -18.38 -4.85 -39.04
CA THR A 935 -19.21 -5.36 -40.13
C THR A 935 -20.38 -6.23 -39.63
N ARG A 936 -20.18 -6.99 -38.55
CA ARG A 936 -21.17 -7.87 -37.91
C ARG A 936 -21.77 -7.23 -36.65
N VAL A 937 -22.81 -6.44 -36.88
CA VAL A 937 -23.48 -5.64 -35.82
C VAL A 937 -24.21 -6.50 -34.77
N ASP A 938 -24.54 -7.74 -35.12
CA ASP A 938 -25.30 -8.71 -34.35
C ASP A 938 -24.42 -9.68 -33.54
N SER A 939 -23.11 -9.42 -33.41
CA SER A 939 -22.21 -10.22 -32.59
C SER A 939 -22.74 -10.42 -31.18
N GLU A 940 -22.98 -11.68 -30.79
CA GLU A 940 -23.51 -12.07 -29.48
C GLU A 940 -22.61 -11.56 -28.35
N TYR A 941 -21.29 -11.53 -28.59
CA TYR A 941 -20.31 -10.99 -27.65
C TYR A 941 -20.50 -9.49 -27.42
N LEU A 942 -20.63 -8.68 -28.47
CA LEU A 942 -20.84 -7.23 -28.37
C LEU A 942 -22.13 -6.91 -27.59
N LEU A 943 -23.22 -7.63 -27.87
CA LEU A 943 -24.49 -7.46 -27.17
C LEU A 943 -24.40 -7.83 -25.69
N ALA A 944 -23.69 -8.91 -25.36
CA ALA A 944 -23.45 -9.32 -23.97
C ALA A 944 -22.65 -8.27 -23.20
N VAL A 945 -21.62 -7.68 -23.83
CA VAL A 945 -20.81 -6.61 -23.22
C VAL A 945 -21.66 -5.36 -22.94
N LEU A 946 -22.41 -4.86 -23.91
CA LEU A 946 -23.27 -3.68 -23.74
C LEU A 946 -24.34 -3.92 -22.65
N SER A 947 -24.92 -5.13 -22.63
CA SER A 947 -25.89 -5.53 -21.60
C SER A 947 -25.27 -5.54 -20.20
N MET A 948 -24.03 -6.03 -20.05
CA MET A 948 -23.30 -5.99 -18.78
C MET A 948 -23.05 -4.56 -18.29
N CYS A 949 -22.66 -3.62 -19.16
CA CYS A 949 -22.50 -2.20 -18.80
C CYS A 949 -23.80 -1.60 -18.24
N ARG A 950 -24.96 -1.93 -18.84
CA ARG A 950 -26.26 -1.48 -18.35
C ARG A 950 -26.60 -2.04 -16.97
N ILE A 951 -26.34 -3.34 -16.75
CA ILE A 951 -26.56 -4.00 -15.46
C ILE A 951 -25.71 -3.34 -14.36
N LEU A 952 -24.43 -3.05 -14.65
CA LEU A 952 -23.54 -2.36 -13.71
C LEU A 952 -24.06 -0.98 -13.32
N ASN A 953 -24.61 -0.23 -14.28
CA ASN A 953 -25.19 1.08 -14.03
C ASN A 953 -26.42 0.99 -13.12
N VAL A 954 -27.34 0.05 -13.42
CA VAL A 954 -28.53 -0.21 -12.59
C VAL A 954 -28.14 -0.55 -11.15
N ARG A 955 -27.16 -1.44 -10.97
CA ARG A 955 -26.65 -1.81 -9.63
C ARG A 955 -26.01 -0.65 -8.89
N THR A 956 -25.38 0.28 -9.60
CA THR A 956 -24.73 1.45 -8.98
C THR A 956 -25.78 2.43 -8.44
N ILE A 957 -26.84 2.67 -9.23
CA ILE A 957 -27.83 3.72 -8.98
C ILE A 957 -28.96 3.25 -8.06
N GLN A 958 -29.50 2.04 -8.27
CA GLN A 958 -30.69 1.59 -7.56
C GLN A 958 -30.33 0.93 -6.22
N PRO A 959 -30.73 1.50 -5.06
CA PRO A 959 -30.32 0.99 -3.75
C PRO A 959 -30.69 -0.48 -3.51
N LEU A 960 -31.86 -0.93 -3.99
CA LEU A 960 -32.30 -2.31 -3.85
C LEU A 960 -31.46 -3.30 -4.67
N MET A 961 -30.97 -2.88 -5.84
CA MET A 961 -30.14 -3.70 -6.74
C MET A 961 -28.67 -3.76 -6.30
N ARG A 962 -28.28 -3.01 -5.26
CA ARG A 962 -26.95 -3.12 -4.64
C ARG A 962 -26.79 -4.39 -3.81
N SER A 963 -27.88 -4.92 -3.25
CA SER A 963 -27.87 -6.18 -2.50
C SER A 963 -27.77 -7.37 -3.45
N ASP A 964 -26.75 -8.21 -3.27
CA ASP A 964 -26.55 -9.41 -4.10
C ASP A 964 -27.75 -10.36 -4.04
N ILE A 965 -28.37 -10.49 -2.87
CA ILE A 965 -29.53 -11.37 -2.66
C ILE A 965 -30.69 -10.89 -3.55
N LEU A 966 -31.11 -9.62 -3.39
CA LEU A 966 -32.23 -9.06 -4.14
C LEU A 966 -31.95 -9.02 -5.65
N PHE A 967 -30.71 -8.69 -6.02
CA PHE A 967 -30.30 -8.66 -7.41
C PHE A 967 -30.37 -10.04 -8.06
N ASN A 968 -29.91 -11.10 -7.37
CA ASN A 968 -29.88 -12.45 -7.93
C ASN A 968 -31.26 -13.02 -8.24
N PHE A 969 -32.30 -12.56 -7.51
CA PHE A 969 -33.72 -12.88 -7.74
C PHE A 969 -34.39 -11.97 -8.78
N SER A 970 -33.73 -10.92 -9.25
CA SER A 970 -34.27 -10.02 -10.28
C SER A 970 -34.06 -10.57 -11.70
N SER A 971 -34.80 -10.01 -12.67
CA SER A 971 -34.58 -10.28 -14.10
C SER A 971 -33.17 -9.89 -14.56
N TYR A 972 -32.58 -8.83 -13.98
CA TYR A 972 -31.20 -8.42 -14.24
C TYR A 972 -30.18 -9.46 -13.78
N GLY A 973 -30.44 -10.16 -12.66
CA GLY A 973 -29.59 -11.25 -12.19
C GLY A 973 -29.59 -12.44 -13.16
N ALA A 974 -30.74 -12.80 -13.72
CA ALA A 974 -30.84 -13.82 -14.76
C ALA A 974 -30.11 -13.40 -16.04
N GLN A 975 -30.26 -12.14 -16.46
CA GLN A 975 -29.57 -11.59 -17.63
C GLN A 975 -28.05 -11.58 -17.45
N GLN A 976 -27.56 -11.18 -16.26
CA GLN A 976 -26.12 -11.22 -15.94
C GLN A 976 -25.55 -12.64 -16.11
N ARG A 977 -26.22 -13.66 -15.56
CA ARG A 977 -25.76 -15.06 -15.70
C ARG A 977 -25.70 -15.52 -17.16
N ARG A 978 -26.64 -15.10 -18.01
CA ARG A 978 -26.62 -15.41 -19.45
C ARG A 978 -25.45 -14.71 -20.14
N ASN A 979 -25.26 -13.41 -19.90
CA ASN A 979 -24.18 -12.65 -20.51
C ASN A 979 -22.80 -13.17 -20.09
N LEU A 980 -22.62 -13.51 -18.81
CA LEU A 980 -21.34 -14.05 -18.30
C LEU A 980 -20.96 -15.36 -18.98
N LYS A 981 -21.93 -16.24 -19.30
CA LYS A 981 -21.66 -17.47 -20.07
C LYS A 981 -21.10 -17.16 -21.45
N ILE A 982 -21.64 -16.16 -22.14
CA ILE A 982 -21.16 -15.72 -23.46
C ILE A 982 -19.76 -15.12 -23.35
N LEU A 983 -19.56 -14.20 -22.39
CA LEU A 983 -18.31 -13.47 -22.22
C LEU A 983 -17.17 -14.40 -21.80
N HIS A 984 -17.36 -15.19 -20.74
CA HIS A 984 -16.34 -16.13 -20.28
C HIS A 984 -16.13 -17.27 -21.27
N GLY A 985 -17.20 -17.80 -21.87
CA GLY A 985 -17.09 -18.83 -22.89
C GLY A 985 -16.26 -18.40 -24.10
N PHE A 986 -16.43 -17.15 -24.55
CA PHE A 986 -15.60 -16.57 -25.60
C PHE A 986 -14.13 -16.45 -25.16
N THR A 987 -13.86 -15.84 -24.00
CA THR A 987 -12.48 -15.65 -23.52
C THR A 987 -11.76 -16.98 -23.26
N ASP A 988 -12.44 -17.95 -22.62
CA ASP A 988 -11.88 -19.28 -22.33
C ASP A 988 -11.55 -20.04 -23.64
N SER A 989 -12.43 -19.95 -24.65
CA SER A 989 -12.20 -20.55 -25.98
C SER A 989 -10.95 -19.99 -26.65
N VAL A 990 -10.75 -18.67 -26.63
CA VAL A 990 -9.56 -18.03 -27.21
C VAL A 990 -8.29 -18.45 -26.48
N ILE A 991 -8.30 -18.51 -25.14
CA ILE A 991 -7.16 -18.96 -24.33
C ILE A 991 -6.78 -20.40 -24.68
N GLN A 992 -7.77 -21.29 -24.78
CA GLN A 992 -7.53 -22.71 -25.11
C GLN A 992 -6.95 -22.88 -26.52
N ASN A 993 -7.53 -22.22 -27.53
CA ASN A 993 -7.05 -22.28 -28.90
C ASN A 993 -5.59 -21.81 -29.01
N LYS A 994 -5.24 -20.70 -28.36
CA LYS A 994 -3.86 -20.19 -28.36
C LYS A 994 -2.86 -21.13 -27.70
N LYS A 995 -3.23 -21.81 -26.62
CA LYS A 995 -2.37 -22.82 -25.99
C LYS A 995 -2.19 -24.05 -26.87
N LEU A 996 -3.25 -24.50 -27.54
CA LEU A 996 -3.19 -25.62 -28.48
C LEU A 996 -2.27 -25.31 -29.66
N GLU A 997 -2.40 -24.14 -30.29
CA GLU A 997 -1.50 -23.68 -31.36
C GLU A 997 -0.03 -23.67 -30.94
N ARG A 998 0.26 -23.29 -29.69
CA ARG A 998 1.63 -23.26 -29.15
C ARG A 998 2.20 -24.66 -28.92
N ASN A 999 1.39 -25.58 -28.38
CA ASN A 999 1.82 -26.97 -28.17
C ASN A 999 2.08 -27.69 -29.50
N LEU A 1000 1.29 -27.42 -30.54
CA LEU A 1000 1.52 -27.93 -31.89
C LEU A 1000 2.82 -27.40 -32.50
N ASN A 1001 3.15 -26.12 -32.26
CA ASN A 1001 4.39 -25.50 -32.76
C ASN A 1001 5.66 -25.89 -31.97
N LYS A 1002 5.55 -26.37 -30.71
CA LYS A 1002 6.71 -26.91 -29.96
C LYS A 1002 7.18 -28.27 -30.52
N GLY A 1003 6.33 -29.01 -31.24
CA GLY A 1003 6.64 -30.33 -31.80
C GLY A 1003 7.45 -30.34 -33.10
N THR A 1004 7.61 -29.20 -33.78
CA THR A 1004 8.26 -29.12 -35.12
C THR A 1004 9.68 -28.58 -35.12
N ASN A 1005 10.23 -28.15 -33.98
CA ASN A 1005 11.57 -27.54 -33.88
C ASN A 1005 12.64 -28.44 -33.23
N THR A 1006 12.77 -29.67 -33.73
CA THR A 1006 13.97 -30.51 -33.49
C THR A 1006 14.64 -30.88 -34.81
N LYS A 1007 15.90 -30.44 -34.95
CA LYS A 1007 16.87 -30.61 -36.06
C LYS A 1007 16.82 -29.58 -37.19
N THR A 1008 17.66 -28.54 -37.08
CA THR A 1008 18.73 -28.30 -38.06
C THR A 1008 19.77 -27.32 -37.50
N THR A 1009 20.98 -27.83 -37.32
CA THR A 1009 22.22 -27.06 -37.26
C THR A 1009 22.63 -26.67 -38.68
N SER A 1010 22.72 -25.37 -38.97
CA SER A 1010 23.61 -24.85 -40.02
C SER A 1010 23.78 -23.34 -39.85
N ASN A 1011 25.05 -22.92 -39.87
CA ASN A 1011 25.49 -21.55 -40.11
C ASN A 1011 24.89 -21.04 -41.42
N GLU A 1012 24.39 -19.80 -41.44
CA GLU A 1012 24.47 -18.90 -42.60
C GLU A 1012 24.03 -17.49 -42.19
N GLU A 1013 24.86 -16.50 -42.55
CA GLU A 1013 24.55 -15.08 -42.48
C GLU A 1013 23.56 -14.70 -43.60
N GLY A 1014 22.55 -13.89 -43.24
CA GLY A 1014 21.87 -12.99 -44.17
C GLY A 1014 20.75 -13.56 -45.04
N ASP A 1015 19.50 -13.49 -44.57
CA ASP A 1015 18.40 -13.08 -45.44
C ASP A 1015 17.26 -12.37 -44.68
N PHE A 1016 16.77 -11.29 -45.29
CA PHE A 1016 15.91 -10.26 -44.73
C PHE A 1016 14.45 -10.53 -45.09
N SER A 1017 13.85 -11.65 -44.66
CA SER A 1017 12.39 -11.85 -44.75
C SER A 1017 11.92 -13.04 -43.91
N SER A 1018 11.91 -12.90 -42.59
CA SER A 1018 11.04 -13.72 -41.74
C SER A 1018 10.08 -12.79 -41.00
N THR A 1019 8.81 -12.83 -41.40
CA THR A 1019 7.70 -12.10 -40.78
C THR A 1019 7.62 -12.50 -39.32
N LYS A 1020 8.14 -11.65 -38.42
CA LYS A 1020 8.01 -11.82 -36.97
C LYS A 1020 6.54 -12.05 -36.63
N LYS A 1021 6.24 -13.22 -36.06
CA LYS A 1021 4.87 -13.62 -35.67
C LYS A 1021 4.30 -12.55 -34.71
N ARG A 1022 3.12 -12.00 -35.05
CA ARG A 1022 2.45 -10.92 -34.29
C ARG A 1022 2.15 -11.41 -32.87
N LEU A 1023 2.67 -10.74 -31.84
CA LEU A 1023 2.45 -11.10 -30.43
C LEU A 1023 1.30 -10.26 -29.85
N ALA A 1024 0.22 -10.90 -29.39
CA ALA A 1024 -0.85 -10.23 -28.65
C ALA A 1024 -0.52 -10.13 -27.14
N PHE A 1025 -1.23 -9.31 -26.37
CA PHE A 1025 -1.03 -9.25 -24.92
C PHE A 1025 -1.27 -10.59 -24.22
N LEU A 1026 -2.24 -11.38 -24.69
CA LEU A 1026 -2.49 -12.74 -24.22
C LEU A 1026 -1.28 -13.65 -24.42
N ASP A 1027 -0.54 -13.50 -25.53
CA ASP A 1027 0.67 -14.29 -25.77
C ASP A 1027 1.73 -14.01 -24.71
N LEU A 1028 1.92 -12.72 -24.37
CA LEU A 1028 2.84 -12.30 -23.33
C LEU A 1028 2.43 -12.80 -21.94
N LEU A 1029 1.12 -12.87 -21.66
CA LEU A 1029 0.58 -13.43 -20.41
C LEU A 1029 0.81 -14.94 -20.31
N ILE A 1030 0.67 -15.66 -21.41
CA ILE A 1030 0.97 -17.10 -21.48
C ILE A 1030 2.48 -17.33 -21.35
N ASP A 1031 3.33 -16.54 -22.02
CA ASP A 1031 4.80 -16.64 -21.93
C ASP A 1031 5.32 -16.33 -20.52
N ALA A 1032 4.71 -15.34 -19.87
CA ALA A 1032 5.04 -15.00 -18.49
C ALA A 1032 4.59 -16.08 -17.48
N SER A 1033 3.64 -16.94 -17.87
CA SER A 1033 3.24 -18.12 -17.10
C SER A 1033 4.10 -19.31 -17.52
N LYS A 1034 5.28 -19.49 -16.89
CA LYS A 1034 6.21 -20.63 -17.11
C LYS A 1034 5.47 -21.97 -17.14
N ASP A 1035 5.04 -22.41 -18.32
CA ASP A 1035 4.20 -23.58 -18.56
C ASP A 1035 2.99 -23.74 -17.59
N GLY A 1036 2.41 -22.63 -17.11
CA GLY A 1036 1.22 -22.62 -16.25
C GLY A 1036 1.45 -22.51 -14.73
N GLU A 1037 2.69 -22.45 -14.25
CA GLU A 1037 2.98 -22.46 -12.79
C GLU A 1037 2.73 -21.11 -12.08
N LEU A 1038 2.79 -19.98 -12.79
CA LEU A 1038 2.69 -18.63 -12.20
C LEU A 1038 1.28 -18.03 -12.26
N LEU A 1039 0.54 -18.27 -13.34
CA LEU A 1039 -0.84 -17.81 -13.53
C LEU A 1039 -1.72 -18.97 -14.01
N SER A 1040 -2.81 -19.24 -13.29
CA SER A 1040 -3.85 -20.17 -13.74
C SER A 1040 -4.64 -19.63 -14.94
N ASP A 1041 -5.42 -20.48 -15.60
CA ASP A 1041 -6.27 -20.08 -16.74
C ASP A 1041 -7.34 -19.07 -16.30
N SER A 1042 -7.86 -19.24 -15.08
CA SER A 1042 -8.76 -18.26 -14.47
C SER A 1042 -8.06 -16.93 -14.23
N ASP A 1043 -6.82 -16.93 -13.77
CA ASP A 1043 -6.02 -15.72 -13.56
C ASP A 1043 -5.68 -15.02 -14.89
N ILE A 1044 -5.42 -15.77 -15.96
CA ILE A 1044 -5.20 -15.21 -17.30
C ILE A 1044 -6.51 -14.58 -17.81
N ARG A 1045 -7.64 -15.28 -17.68
CA ARG A 1045 -8.96 -14.74 -18.04
C ARG A 1045 -9.29 -13.46 -17.26
N GLU A 1046 -9.02 -13.41 -15.95
CA GLU A 1046 -9.25 -12.20 -15.15
C GLU A 1046 -8.51 -10.98 -15.73
N GLU A 1047 -7.27 -11.14 -16.18
CA GLU A 1047 -6.49 -10.03 -16.76
C GLU A 1047 -6.93 -9.68 -18.18
N VAL A 1048 -7.25 -10.67 -19.02
CA VAL A 1048 -7.76 -10.47 -20.38
C VAL A 1048 -9.12 -9.77 -20.35
N ASP A 1049 -10.08 -10.26 -19.56
CA ASP A 1049 -11.39 -9.64 -19.38
C ASP A 1049 -11.25 -8.22 -18.82
N THR A 1050 -10.28 -7.99 -17.92
CA THR A 1050 -9.97 -6.64 -17.42
C THR A 1050 -9.48 -5.72 -18.53
N PHE A 1051 -8.60 -6.17 -19.42
CA PHE A 1051 -8.14 -5.38 -20.56
C PHE A 1051 -9.26 -5.07 -21.55
N MET A 1052 -10.11 -6.07 -21.85
CA MET A 1052 -11.27 -5.91 -22.72
C MET A 1052 -12.24 -4.86 -22.17
N PHE A 1053 -12.61 -4.97 -20.89
CA PHE A 1053 -13.50 -4.02 -20.24
C PHE A 1053 -12.91 -2.61 -20.17
N GLU A 1054 -11.67 -2.47 -19.72
CA GLU A 1054 -11.02 -1.17 -19.54
C GLU A 1054 -10.71 -0.47 -20.88
N ALA A 1055 -10.34 -1.19 -21.92
CA ALA A 1055 -10.10 -0.61 -23.24
C ALA A 1055 -11.40 -0.16 -23.89
N MET A 1056 -12.44 -1.01 -23.87
CA MET A 1056 -13.74 -0.65 -24.45
C MET A 1056 -14.35 0.55 -23.73
N THR A 1057 -14.35 0.56 -22.40
CA THR A 1057 -14.88 1.70 -21.62
C THR A 1057 -14.07 2.97 -21.84
N ARG A 1058 -12.73 2.89 -21.94
CA ARG A 1058 -11.88 4.06 -22.23
C ARG A 1058 -12.12 4.70 -23.59
N GLN A 1059 -12.69 3.97 -24.55
CA GLN A 1059 -12.84 4.41 -25.93
C GLN A 1059 -14.26 4.59 -26.42
N GLN A 1060 -15.23 4.09 -25.66
CA GLN A 1060 -16.57 4.66 -25.64
C GLN A 1060 -16.53 6.19 -25.36
N LEU A 1061 -15.40 6.74 -24.89
CA LEU A 1061 -15.18 8.17 -24.72
C LEU A 1061 -14.64 8.92 -25.95
N LEU A 1062 -14.21 8.23 -27.01
CA LEU A 1062 -13.77 8.90 -28.25
C LEU A 1062 -14.95 9.69 -28.86
N SER A 1063 -16.20 9.27 -28.58
CA SER A 1063 -17.42 9.97 -28.94
C SER A 1063 -17.84 11.07 -27.96
N ALA A 1064 -17.52 10.95 -26.67
CA ALA A 1064 -18.10 11.78 -25.63
C ALA A 1064 -17.31 13.06 -25.34
N GLY A 1065 -15.98 13.02 -25.44
CA GLY A 1065 -15.11 14.15 -25.09
C GLY A 1065 -14.58 14.99 -26.25
N HIS A 1066 -15.01 14.69 -27.47
CA HIS A 1066 -14.51 15.36 -28.67
C HIS A 1066 -15.50 16.36 -29.26
N TYR A 1067 -16.31 17.00 -28.40
CA TYR A 1067 -16.95 18.28 -28.71
C TYR A 1067 -16.00 19.27 -29.40
N ILE A 1068 -14.68 19.05 -29.25
CA ILE A 1068 -13.65 19.92 -29.76
C ILE A 1068 -12.48 19.28 -30.51
N LEU A 1069 -12.82 18.29 -31.31
CA LEU A 1069 -12.19 18.18 -32.63
C LEU A 1069 -12.69 19.28 -33.59
N LEU A 1070 -13.69 20.07 -33.18
CA LEU A 1070 -14.64 20.67 -34.11
C LEU A 1070 -14.78 22.20 -34.07
N GLU A 1071 -14.34 22.91 -33.03
CA GLU A 1071 -14.25 24.39 -33.11
C GLU A 1071 -12.95 24.90 -33.75
N ALA A 1072 -11.96 24.04 -34.04
CA ALA A 1072 -10.61 24.49 -34.37
C ALA A 1072 -10.02 23.92 -35.68
N ILE A 1073 -10.81 23.81 -36.76
CA ILE A 1073 -10.24 23.79 -38.12
C ILE A 1073 -11.05 24.70 -39.06
N LEU A 1074 -10.93 26.01 -38.81
CA LEU A 1074 -10.59 26.92 -39.89
C LEU A 1074 -9.05 26.91 -40.00
N VAL A 1075 -8.54 27.02 -41.23
CA VAL A 1075 -7.12 27.00 -41.65
C VAL A 1075 -6.61 25.64 -42.18
N SER A 1076 -6.94 25.45 -43.45
CA SER A 1076 -6.07 24.97 -44.54
C SER A 1076 -4.56 25.10 -44.30
N ARG A 1077 -3.94 24.16 -43.60
CA ARG A 1077 -2.47 23.98 -43.61
C ARG A 1077 -2.10 22.51 -43.79
N SER A 1078 -1.08 22.28 -44.62
CA SER A 1078 -0.37 21.00 -44.69
C SER A 1078 0.43 20.82 -43.39
N TRP A 1079 0.13 19.77 -42.65
CA TRP A 1079 0.79 19.49 -41.37
C TRP A 1079 1.93 18.50 -41.58
N SER A 1080 3.14 18.83 -41.11
CA SER A 1080 4.18 17.82 -40.93
C SER A 1080 3.77 16.81 -39.85
N ILE A 1081 4.24 15.56 -39.96
CA ILE A 1081 3.91 14.47 -39.03
C ILE A 1081 4.19 14.85 -37.56
N ARG A 1082 5.27 15.62 -37.33
CA ARG A 1082 5.67 16.06 -35.98
C ARG A 1082 4.71 17.11 -35.40
N ASN A 1083 4.24 18.05 -36.21
CA ASN A 1083 3.31 19.11 -35.77
C ASN A 1083 1.89 18.56 -35.52
N LEU A 1084 1.45 17.58 -36.31
CA LEU A 1084 0.15 16.92 -36.13
C LEU A 1084 0.07 16.13 -34.81
N ASN A 1085 1.17 15.50 -34.39
CA ASN A 1085 1.21 14.69 -33.17
C ASN A 1085 1.02 15.56 -31.91
N VAL A 1086 1.74 16.68 -31.81
CA VAL A 1086 1.63 17.65 -30.70
C VAL A 1086 0.24 18.30 -30.70
N PHE A 1087 -0.28 18.63 -31.90
CA PHE A 1087 -1.61 19.20 -32.06
C PHE A 1087 -2.72 18.26 -31.55
N LEU A 1088 -2.69 16.98 -31.94
CA LEU A 1088 -3.70 16.01 -31.50
C LEU A 1088 -3.59 15.74 -29.99
N GLU A 1089 -2.38 15.69 -29.43
CA GLU A 1089 -2.18 15.42 -28.01
C GLU A 1089 -2.82 16.46 -27.09
N THR A 1090 -2.63 17.75 -27.37
CA THR A 1090 -3.17 18.84 -26.55
C THR A 1090 -4.68 18.95 -26.68
N ARG A 1091 -5.22 18.71 -27.88
CA ARG A 1091 -6.67 18.71 -28.14
C ARG A 1091 -7.35 17.53 -27.43
N ILE A 1092 -6.75 16.34 -27.47
CA ILE A 1092 -7.23 15.16 -26.71
C ILE A 1092 -7.16 15.42 -25.20
N ALA A 1093 -6.09 16.05 -24.71
CA ALA A 1093 -5.96 16.40 -23.30
C ALA A 1093 -7.06 17.39 -22.88
N ARG A 1094 -7.32 18.43 -23.66
CA ARG A 1094 -8.39 19.39 -23.35
C ARG A 1094 -9.78 18.74 -23.43
N GLY A 1095 -10.03 17.89 -24.42
CA GLY A 1095 -11.28 17.13 -24.50
C GLY A 1095 -11.50 16.25 -23.26
N SER A 1096 -10.42 15.60 -22.78
CA SER A 1096 -10.44 14.80 -21.55
C SER A 1096 -10.60 15.63 -20.27
N ALA A 1097 -10.23 16.91 -20.27
CA ALA A 1097 -10.49 17.82 -19.15
C ALA A 1097 -11.98 18.23 -19.08
N LEU A 1098 -12.59 18.49 -20.24
CA LEU A 1098 -14.00 18.88 -20.32
C LEU A 1098 -14.92 17.71 -20.04
N VAL A 1099 -14.62 16.54 -20.60
CA VAL A 1099 -15.38 15.30 -20.42
C VAL A 1099 -14.42 14.21 -19.96
N PRO A 1100 -14.07 14.16 -18.66
CA PRO A 1100 -13.18 13.15 -18.13
C PRO A 1100 -13.75 11.75 -18.28
N LYS A 1101 -12.88 10.79 -18.60
CA LYS A 1101 -13.24 9.38 -18.86
C LYS A 1101 -14.02 8.75 -17.73
N ARG A 1102 -13.59 9.05 -16.50
CA ARG A 1102 -14.29 8.71 -15.27
C ARG A 1102 -14.55 9.99 -14.53
N SER A 1103 -15.83 10.34 -14.34
CA SER A 1103 -16.22 11.51 -13.56
C SER A 1103 -15.97 11.32 -12.05
N LEU A 1104 -16.01 10.07 -11.56
CA LEU A 1104 -15.81 9.70 -10.17
C LEU A 1104 -14.83 8.53 -10.04
N LEU A 1105 -13.80 8.70 -9.22
CA LEU A 1105 -12.88 7.62 -8.83
C LEU A 1105 -13.13 7.26 -7.37
N GLY A 1106 -13.71 6.09 -7.11
CA GLY A 1106 -13.97 5.62 -5.76
C GLY A 1106 -12.77 4.93 -5.11
N ARG A 1107 -12.45 5.32 -3.87
CA ARG A 1107 -11.47 4.68 -2.99
C ARG A 1107 -12.08 4.31 -1.66
N LYS A 1108 -11.68 3.16 -1.12
CA LYS A 1108 -12.02 2.76 0.25
C LYS A 1108 -10.86 3.12 1.18
N LEU A 1109 -11.14 3.86 2.24
CA LEU A 1109 -10.17 4.16 3.29
C LEU A 1109 -10.08 2.98 4.25
N ARG A 1110 -8.89 2.45 4.51
CA ARG A 1110 -8.67 1.36 5.47
C ARG A 1110 -8.27 1.85 6.87
N GLU A 1111 -7.80 3.08 6.96
CA GLU A 1111 -7.39 3.76 8.18
C GLU A 1111 -8.03 5.14 8.25
N ASP A 1112 -8.17 5.68 9.46
CA ASP A 1112 -8.60 7.06 9.65
C ASP A 1112 -7.62 7.97 8.89
N THR A 1113 -8.14 8.75 7.94
CA THR A 1113 -7.32 9.54 7.02
C THR A 1113 -7.63 11.01 7.20
N VAL A 1114 -6.59 11.79 7.47
CA VAL A 1114 -6.70 13.26 7.51
C VAL A 1114 -6.66 13.78 6.08
N ILE A 1115 -7.73 14.47 5.65
CA ILE A 1115 -7.80 15.17 4.36
C ILE A 1115 -8.17 16.61 4.66
N HIS A 1116 -7.28 17.55 4.32
CA HIS A 1116 -7.33 18.92 4.84
C HIS A 1116 -7.42 18.90 6.38
N ASP A 1117 -8.33 19.66 6.98
CA ASP A 1117 -8.53 19.70 8.44
C ASP A 1117 -9.55 18.65 8.94
N TYR A 1118 -9.96 17.70 8.09
CA TYR A 1118 -10.98 16.71 8.43
C TYR A 1118 -10.40 15.32 8.59
N THR A 1119 -10.68 14.67 9.72
CA THR A 1119 -10.39 13.25 9.92
C THR A 1119 -11.55 12.41 9.38
N ILE A 1120 -11.35 11.78 8.23
CA ILE A 1120 -12.32 10.86 7.63
C ILE A 1120 -12.12 9.46 8.24
N PRO A 1121 -13.15 8.85 8.86
CA PRO A 1121 -13.01 7.54 9.50
C PRO A 1121 -12.66 6.41 8.53
N ALA A 1122 -11.97 5.39 9.03
CA ALA A 1122 -11.71 4.14 8.35
C ALA A 1122 -13.00 3.44 7.89
N ASN A 1123 -12.88 2.55 6.89
CA ASN A 1123 -13.97 1.80 6.26
C ASN A 1123 -15.03 2.65 5.57
N THR A 1124 -14.70 3.89 5.21
CA THR A 1124 -15.55 4.78 4.42
C THR A 1124 -15.09 4.91 2.98
N THR A 1125 -15.97 5.39 2.11
CA THR A 1125 -15.66 5.62 0.70
C THR A 1125 -15.36 7.08 0.46
N VAL A 1126 -14.25 7.38 -0.22
CA VAL A 1126 -14.00 8.70 -0.81
C VAL A 1126 -14.20 8.62 -2.31
N LEU A 1127 -14.86 9.63 -2.87
CA LEU A 1127 -15.19 9.77 -4.29
C LEU A 1127 -14.42 10.97 -4.82
N LEU A 1128 -13.36 10.72 -5.58
CA LEU A 1128 -12.58 11.77 -6.22
C LEU A 1128 -13.31 12.24 -7.49
N PHE A 1129 -13.82 13.46 -7.47
CA PHE A 1129 -14.69 14.02 -8.51
C PHE A 1129 -13.86 14.80 -9.54
N THR A 1130 -13.32 14.07 -10.53
CA THR A 1130 -12.43 14.63 -11.58
C THR A 1130 -13.12 15.70 -12.43
N TYR A 1131 -14.43 15.56 -12.67
CA TYR A 1131 -15.21 16.54 -13.42
C TYR A 1131 -15.23 17.92 -12.77
N VAL A 1132 -15.29 17.96 -11.43
CA VAL A 1132 -15.21 19.21 -10.64
C VAL A 1132 -13.78 19.72 -10.62
N LEU A 1133 -12.81 18.83 -10.35
CA LEU A 1133 -11.39 19.16 -10.28
C LEU A 1133 -10.89 19.87 -11.55
N HIS A 1134 -11.24 19.37 -12.74
CA HIS A 1134 -10.80 19.96 -14.01
C HIS A 1134 -11.54 21.26 -14.38
N ARG A 1135 -12.47 21.69 -13.53
CA ARG A 1135 -13.23 22.94 -13.66
C ARG A 1135 -12.94 23.95 -12.56
N ASP A 1136 -11.90 23.71 -11.76
CA ASP A 1136 -11.47 24.68 -10.77
C ASP A 1136 -10.89 25.92 -11.48
N PRO A 1137 -11.51 27.11 -11.34
CA PRO A 1137 -11.06 28.34 -11.99
C PRO A 1137 -9.64 28.76 -11.59
N ASN A 1138 -9.15 28.32 -10.42
CA ASN A 1138 -7.80 28.62 -9.96
C ASN A 1138 -6.71 27.99 -10.84
N TYR A 1139 -7.01 26.84 -11.46
CA TYR A 1139 -6.09 26.12 -12.35
C TYR A 1139 -6.52 26.18 -13.82
N PHE A 1140 -7.82 26.37 -14.06
CA PHE A 1140 -8.42 26.51 -15.38
C PHE A 1140 -9.37 27.72 -15.41
N PRO A 1141 -8.85 28.95 -15.57
CA PRO A 1141 -9.69 30.14 -15.82
C PRO A 1141 -10.69 29.87 -16.95
N ASP A 1142 -11.96 30.29 -16.87
CA ASP A 1142 -12.97 29.97 -17.92
C ASP A 1142 -13.01 28.48 -18.32
N PRO A 1143 -13.29 27.57 -17.37
CA PRO A 1143 -13.06 26.14 -17.52
C PRO A 1143 -13.96 25.44 -18.55
N GLU A 1144 -14.98 26.10 -19.07
CA GLU A 1144 -15.84 25.58 -20.15
C GLU A 1144 -15.32 25.95 -21.55
N LEU A 1145 -14.44 26.95 -21.68
CA LEU A 1145 -13.92 27.40 -22.98
C LEU A 1145 -12.87 26.43 -23.52
N PHE A 1146 -12.97 26.02 -24.78
CA PHE A 1146 -11.98 25.10 -25.35
C PHE A 1146 -10.66 25.79 -25.73
N GLN A 1147 -9.71 25.77 -24.80
CA GLN A 1147 -8.35 26.28 -25.00
C GLN A 1147 -7.28 25.20 -24.75
N PRO A 1148 -6.87 24.45 -25.78
CA PRO A 1148 -5.84 23.40 -25.69
C PRO A 1148 -4.43 23.91 -25.49
N GLU A 1149 -4.19 25.18 -25.81
CA GLU A 1149 -2.92 25.87 -25.59
C GLU A 1149 -2.52 25.81 -24.11
N ARG A 1150 -3.49 25.68 -23.20
CA ARG A 1150 -3.27 25.49 -21.75
C ARG A 1150 -2.55 24.19 -21.38
N PHE A 1151 -2.51 23.23 -22.30
CA PHE A 1151 -1.79 21.96 -22.13
C PHE A 1151 -0.45 21.95 -22.88
N PHE A 1152 -0.04 23.09 -23.45
CA PHE A 1152 1.37 23.27 -23.82
C PHE A 1152 2.25 23.22 -22.58
N GLU A 1153 3.50 22.81 -22.79
CA GLU A 1153 4.47 22.60 -21.72
C GLU A 1153 4.66 23.88 -20.88
N ASP A 1154 4.84 25.02 -21.54
CA ASP A 1154 5.03 26.31 -20.86
C ASP A 1154 3.81 26.75 -20.04
N ASN A 1155 2.60 26.53 -20.57
CA ASN A 1155 1.34 26.90 -19.90
C ASN A 1155 0.91 25.92 -18.80
N SER A 1156 1.59 24.78 -18.68
CA SER A 1156 1.36 23.78 -17.64
C SER A 1156 2.34 23.90 -16.47
N ARG A 1157 3.42 24.69 -16.62
CA ARG A 1157 4.40 24.93 -15.55
C ARG A 1157 3.74 25.62 -14.35
N GLY A 1158 4.07 25.17 -13.14
CA GLY A 1158 3.53 25.72 -11.90
C GLY A 1158 2.11 25.25 -11.53
N ARG A 1159 1.41 24.53 -12.42
CA ARG A 1159 0.11 23.92 -12.09
C ARG A 1159 0.32 22.77 -11.10
N HIS A 1160 -0.57 22.64 -10.12
CA HIS A 1160 -0.53 21.51 -9.17
C HIS A 1160 -0.56 20.17 -9.92
N PRO A 1161 0.31 19.19 -9.62
CA PRO A 1161 0.41 17.94 -10.38
C PRO A 1161 -0.90 17.14 -10.47
N PHE A 1162 -1.73 17.24 -9.43
CA PHE A 1162 -3.05 16.59 -9.35
C PHE A 1162 -4.22 17.48 -9.79
N ALA A 1163 -3.99 18.69 -10.32
CA ALA A 1163 -5.07 19.51 -10.87
C ALA A 1163 -5.63 18.94 -12.19
N TYR A 1164 -4.85 18.12 -12.90
CA TYR A 1164 -5.28 17.44 -14.12
C TYR A 1164 -5.09 15.93 -14.02
N VAL A 1165 -6.20 15.21 -13.86
CA VAL A 1165 -6.25 13.75 -13.69
C VAL A 1165 -7.24 13.14 -14.70
N PRO A 1166 -6.89 13.06 -16.00
CA PRO A 1166 -7.79 12.61 -17.06
C PRO A 1166 -8.12 11.10 -17.03
N PHE A 1167 -7.25 10.30 -16.41
CA PHE A 1167 -7.43 8.85 -16.26
C PHE A 1167 -7.40 8.46 -14.78
N SER A 1168 -6.21 8.47 -14.20
CA SER A 1168 -5.92 8.30 -12.79
C SER A 1168 -4.52 8.86 -12.53
N ALA A 1169 -4.07 8.86 -11.27
CA ALA A 1169 -2.74 9.29 -10.89
C ALA A 1169 -2.19 8.37 -9.78
N GLY A 1170 -0.90 8.52 -9.48
CA GLY A 1170 -0.20 7.79 -8.42
C GLY A 1170 0.00 6.29 -8.70
N PRO A 1171 0.07 5.42 -7.66
CA PRO A 1171 0.40 4.00 -7.84
C PRO A 1171 -0.57 3.26 -8.78
N ARG A 1172 -1.85 3.64 -8.74
CA ARG A 1172 -2.90 3.09 -9.62
C ARG A 1172 -3.11 3.92 -10.90
N ASN A 1173 -2.06 4.61 -11.38
CA ASN A 1173 -2.12 5.28 -12.68
C ASN A 1173 -2.44 4.25 -13.80
N CYS A 1174 -3.10 4.66 -14.86
CA CYS A 1174 -3.48 3.79 -15.97
C CYS A 1174 -2.24 3.33 -16.78
N ILE A 1175 -1.93 2.03 -16.81
CA ILE A 1175 -0.85 1.49 -17.67
C ILE A 1175 -1.14 1.66 -19.16
N GLY A 1176 -2.40 1.49 -19.56
CA GLY A 1176 -2.81 1.58 -20.97
C GLY A 1176 -3.06 3.02 -21.45
N GLN A 1177 -2.65 4.05 -20.70
CA GLN A 1177 -2.87 5.45 -21.10
C GLN A 1177 -2.17 5.77 -22.44
N LYS A 1178 -0.91 5.31 -22.60
CA LYS A 1178 -0.15 5.54 -23.84
C LYS A 1178 -0.74 4.79 -25.03
N PHE A 1179 -1.16 3.53 -24.83
CA PHE A 1179 -1.88 2.74 -25.84
C PHE A 1179 -3.11 3.49 -26.34
N ALA A 1180 -3.99 3.91 -25.42
CA ALA A 1180 -5.20 4.65 -25.77
C ALA A 1180 -4.89 5.98 -26.47
N MET A 1181 -3.81 6.68 -26.09
CA MET A 1181 -3.41 7.92 -26.75
C MET A 1181 -2.94 7.69 -28.19
N MET A 1182 -2.17 6.63 -28.45
CA MET A 1182 -1.73 6.29 -29.81
C MET A 1182 -2.90 5.86 -30.69
N GLU A 1183 -3.76 5.00 -30.18
CA GLU A 1183 -4.97 4.55 -30.86
C GLU A 1183 -5.89 5.73 -31.23
N GLN A 1184 -6.17 6.63 -30.27
CA GLN A 1184 -6.94 7.86 -30.50
C GLN A 1184 -6.30 8.73 -31.58
N LYS A 1185 -4.99 8.96 -31.53
CA LYS A 1185 -4.29 9.76 -32.54
C LYS A 1185 -4.38 9.16 -33.94
N VAL A 1186 -4.27 7.83 -34.07
CA VAL A 1186 -4.36 7.14 -35.37
C VAL A 1186 -5.77 7.21 -35.94
N ILE A 1187 -6.80 6.89 -35.14
CA ILE A 1187 -8.21 6.93 -35.58
C ILE A 1187 -8.58 8.36 -36.02
N LEU A 1188 -8.25 9.36 -35.19
CA LEU A 1188 -8.57 10.75 -35.48
C LEU A 1188 -7.82 11.29 -36.69
N ALA A 1189 -6.54 10.97 -36.84
CA ALA A 1189 -5.78 11.36 -38.01
C ALA A 1189 -6.36 10.74 -39.30
N ASN A 1190 -6.84 9.50 -39.26
CA ASN A 1190 -7.48 8.86 -40.41
C ASN A 1190 -8.85 9.48 -40.74
N ILE A 1191 -9.68 9.79 -39.73
CA ILE A 1191 -10.95 10.50 -39.96
C ILE A 1191 -10.69 11.86 -40.61
N PHE A 1192 -9.75 12.64 -40.07
CA PHE A 1192 -9.45 13.99 -40.56
C PHE A 1192 -8.77 14.06 -41.92
N ARG A 1193 -8.03 13.03 -42.31
CA ARG A 1193 -7.47 12.96 -43.68
C ARG A 1193 -8.55 12.73 -44.72
N ASN A 1194 -9.62 12.01 -44.37
CA ASN A 1194 -10.65 11.60 -45.31
C ASN A 1194 -11.91 12.49 -45.26
N PHE A 1195 -12.16 13.20 -44.17
CA PHE A 1195 -13.39 13.97 -43.99
C PHE A 1195 -13.12 15.37 -43.40
N HIS A 1196 -13.86 16.37 -43.86
CA HIS A 1196 -14.20 17.52 -43.04
C HIS A 1196 -15.31 17.11 -42.07
N VAL A 1197 -15.16 17.47 -40.80
CA VAL A 1197 -16.07 17.09 -39.73
C VAL A 1197 -16.74 18.37 -39.24
N GLN A 1198 -18.05 18.35 -39.06
CA GLN A 1198 -18.85 19.44 -38.48
C GLN A 1198 -19.76 18.86 -37.39
N VAL A 1199 -19.87 19.52 -36.24
CA VAL A 1199 -20.82 19.15 -35.17
C VAL A 1199 -22.13 19.87 -35.42
N LYS A 1200 -23.25 19.17 -35.26
CA LYS A 1200 -24.57 19.80 -35.30
C LYS A 1200 -25.07 20.25 -33.92
N ASP A 1201 -24.74 19.50 -32.88
CA ASP A 1201 -25.26 19.76 -31.53
C ASP A 1201 -24.45 20.87 -30.83
N HIS A 1202 -25.12 21.86 -30.21
CA HIS A 1202 -24.44 22.88 -29.41
C HIS A 1202 -24.07 22.34 -28.02
N ARG A 1203 -23.02 22.90 -27.40
CA ARG A 1203 -22.49 22.43 -26.10
C ARG A 1203 -23.55 22.39 -25.02
N ASP A 1204 -24.40 23.40 -25.01
CA ASP A 1204 -25.46 23.62 -24.02
C ASP A 1204 -26.64 22.66 -24.20
N GLU A 1205 -26.76 22.03 -25.37
CA GLU A 1205 -27.79 21.03 -25.69
C GLU A 1205 -27.34 19.60 -25.30
N ILE A 1206 -26.05 19.39 -25.07
CA ILE A 1206 -25.48 18.08 -24.75
C ILE A 1206 -25.69 17.76 -23.26
N VAL A 1207 -26.59 16.81 -23.01
CA VAL A 1207 -26.85 16.24 -21.69
C VAL A 1207 -25.85 15.12 -21.41
N LEU A 1208 -25.01 15.29 -20.39
CA LEU A 1208 -24.04 14.27 -19.97
C LEU A 1208 -24.65 13.30 -18.95
N MET A 1209 -24.42 12.01 -19.18
CA MET A 1209 -24.80 10.91 -18.30
C MET A 1209 -23.57 10.18 -17.77
N ASN A 1210 -23.63 9.81 -16.49
CA ASN A 1210 -22.60 9.02 -15.85
C ASN A 1210 -23.02 7.56 -15.77
N GLU A 1211 -22.50 6.75 -16.69
CA GLU A 1211 -22.61 5.30 -16.66
C GLU A 1211 -21.29 4.70 -16.15
N VAL A 1212 -20.78 3.63 -16.78
CA VAL A 1212 -19.41 3.16 -16.54
C VAL A 1212 -18.38 4.24 -16.94
N VAL A 1213 -18.73 5.06 -17.93
CA VAL A 1213 -18.02 6.27 -18.36
C VAL A 1213 -18.97 7.45 -18.49
N LEU A 1214 -18.42 8.66 -18.53
CA LEU A 1214 -19.17 9.88 -18.77
C LEU A 1214 -19.42 10.04 -20.28
N ARG A 1215 -20.68 10.05 -20.72
CA ARG A 1215 -21.03 10.20 -22.14
C ARG A 1215 -22.24 11.10 -22.36
N PRO A 1216 -22.37 11.75 -23.54
CA PRO A 1216 -23.63 12.32 -24.00
C PRO A 1216 -24.75 11.28 -24.00
N ARG A 1217 -25.95 11.66 -23.56
CA ARG A 1217 -27.13 10.81 -23.59
C ARG A 1217 -27.47 10.37 -25.01
N ASP A 1218 -27.59 11.37 -25.89
CA ASP A 1218 -28.12 11.24 -27.25
C ASP A 1218 -27.00 11.06 -28.30
N GLY A 1219 -25.79 10.74 -27.87
CA GLY A 1219 -24.60 10.69 -28.73
C GLY A 1219 -24.10 12.08 -29.12
N ILE A 1220 -23.27 12.16 -30.17
CA ILE A 1220 -22.92 13.44 -30.81
C ILE A 1220 -23.20 13.28 -32.30
N ASN A 1221 -24.10 14.11 -32.84
CA ASN A 1221 -24.42 14.14 -34.25
C ASN A 1221 -23.34 14.88 -35.02
N LEU A 1222 -22.67 14.15 -35.90
CA LEU A 1222 -21.65 14.68 -36.79
C LEU A 1222 -22.15 14.72 -38.22
N HIS A 1223 -21.81 15.79 -38.92
CA HIS A 1223 -21.88 15.87 -40.37
C HIS A 1223 -20.47 15.74 -40.93
N LEU A 1224 -20.26 14.72 -41.78
CA LEU A 1224 -18.97 14.45 -42.42
C LEU A 1224 -19.08 14.76 -43.92
N THR A 1225 -18.16 15.54 -44.45
CA THR A 1225 -18.03 15.76 -45.90
C THR A 1225 -16.67 15.21 -46.39
N PRO A 1226 -16.63 14.34 -47.41
CA PRO A 1226 -15.38 13.79 -47.90
C PRO A 1226 -14.40 14.87 -48.35
N ARG A 1227 -13.12 14.72 -48.01
CA ARG A 1227 -12.03 15.52 -48.57
C ARG A 1227 -11.65 14.96 -49.93
N LEU A 1228 -11.60 15.81 -50.96
CA LEU A 1228 -11.00 15.45 -52.23
C LEU A 1228 -9.52 15.14 -51.96
N LYS A 1229 -9.06 13.93 -52.31
CA LYS A 1229 -7.63 13.63 -52.33
C LYS A 1229 -7.02 14.55 -53.39
N GLU A 1230 -6.21 15.52 -52.98
CA GLU A 1230 -5.30 16.16 -53.91
C GLU A 1230 -4.44 15.04 -54.50
N ILE A 1231 -4.53 14.87 -55.82
CA ILE A 1231 -3.70 13.96 -56.58
C ILE A 1231 -2.28 14.55 -56.49
N PHE A 1232 -1.47 14.02 -55.58
CA PHE A 1232 -0.03 14.24 -55.52
C PHE A 1232 0.69 12.93 -55.73
#